data_AF-A0A653W754-F1
#
_entry.id   AF-A0A653W754-F1
#
_cell.length_a   1.000
_cell.length_b   1.000
_cell.length_c   1.000
_cell.angle_alpha   90.00
_cell.angle_beta   90.00
_cell.angle_gamma   90.00
#
_symmetry.space_group_name_H-M   'P 1'
#
loop_
_entity.id
_entity.type
_entity.pdbx_description
1 polymer ?
#
loop_
_entity_poly.entity_id
_entity_poly.type
_entity_poly.pdbx_seq_one_letter_code
_entity_poly.pdbx_strand_id
1 'polypeptide(L)'
;MPVIGAPTKYGPHIVKGLHVKSTGKSPSRAGGLRKAAALAVGLPLILSSLAVAPASAAPGVQGPGNVSSSAKDSQFKDGRYIVVLAGPAAAAYEGGAAGLGATKPQLGRKLDAGSPNYKAYDAHLRTQQRDVAAAQGVTPAKQYTAALNGFTAELTAVQAAALSKDSRVLAVAPDVENKPDYTTTDFLKLTGPDGAWAQQFGGEANAGKGVVMGVIDSGYAPDNPFLQGEPLKPLQGDPQVGVPYRTGDGRIAMLKADGTTFEGECQKGQGTGASFDGSLCNSKVIGARYFADSFLQYVPPAERAPEEQISPVDVGSHGTHTATTAAGNANIEQVIDGASFGKSSGIAPAAKVAVYKVCWEDTNPDTGGCYSSASVEAVDAAIKDGVDVLNYSISGNNNSTTDPVALAFLNAAAAGIFVSASAGNSGPTASTVNHASPWLTTVAASTFPSDLLGTVKVSDGSLYRGASIMKSEVADKPVVVAAAAAAPGAANPNLCGPGTLDAGKVAGKVVVCDRGVVDRTAKSQEVLAKGGVGMILVNLTSSSEDADNHVIPTVHVNAPKSLELKSKLEANPALTVSLVKGDLTGLPPAAAPQIAGFSSRGPTLASGGDLLKPDISAPGVNVLAGVSTIGNHGAQFGFMSGTSMAAPHIAGFGALVLGKQPKWTPARVKSAMMTTAYPLVNADGTPNTDPFQGGAGHIDSTRVLDPGLVYDSGIQDWLGFLNGQGVQTGAPQAGTIAARDLNLPSIALGSLIGEVQVKRKVTALVPGMYRPEVNMPGFNVNVEPKALNFAKAGQTRDVTLTIRNVSAPMGKFSTGSLTWKGPRTVASPIAIRPVDAQIAPSFTFSSATGTGSGTMELVSGSDNPIAVAVEGLAPLSQTAITKTPGAYAPTNDAHNALVQVNVPAGTSFARLGIQAQSNDVDWDMVVYAPNGAGGLTATQVATASASEFLDLESPRPGTYYVVANLYATPDNGPATASVQAVTFAGDAGNLTVNPNPIVAPNGTATSATLNWTGLADGSYLSRLSLGSNGIKTWVNVQVGPGSAPAPAGAPQLGLAQAVPAA
;
A
#
# COMPACT_ATOMS: atom_id res chain seq x y z
N MET A 1 22.27 -1.53 -6.73
CA MET A 1 23.32 -0.74 -6.01
C MET A 1 23.58 0.58 -6.78
N PRO A 2 24.32 1.60 -6.25
CA PRO A 2 23.83 3.00 -6.25
C PRO A 2 24.81 4.07 -6.84
N VAL A 3 24.70 5.36 -6.39
CA VAL A 3 25.64 6.53 -6.52
C VAL A 3 25.37 7.49 -7.73
N ILE A 4 25.05 8.80 -7.66
CA ILE A 4 25.49 10.02 -6.90
C ILE A 4 26.83 10.60 -7.45
N GLY A 5 27.10 11.91 -7.62
CA GLY A 5 26.34 13.17 -7.47
C GLY A 5 27.27 14.41 -7.64
N ALA A 6 26.80 15.62 -7.26
CA ALA A 6 27.52 16.92 -7.21
C ALA A 6 27.76 17.68 -8.55
N PRO A 7 27.83 19.03 -8.49
CA PRO A 7 29.13 19.72 -8.50
C PRO A 7 29.28 20.84 -7.44
N THR A 8 30.52 21.30 -7.20
CA THR A 8 30.83 22.37 -6.23
C THR A 8 31.70 23.50 -6.80
N LYS A 9 31.55 24.68 -6.18
CA LYS A 9 32.45 25.87 -6.16
C LYS A 9 32.61 26.72 -7.42
N TYR A 10 32.08 27.95 -7.34
CA TYR A 10 32.84 29.17 -7.68
C TYR A 10 32.60 30.29 -6.65
N GLY A 11 33.63 31.08 -6.42
CA GLY A 11 33.73 32.25 -5.54
C GLY A 11 35.22 32.53 -5.28
N PRO A 12 35.63 33.70 -4.71
CA PRO A 12 34.83 34.81 -4.19
C PRO A 12 35.25 36.20 -4.75
N HIS A 13 34.58 37.31 -4.33
CA HIS A 13 35.20 38.45 -3.61
C HIS A 13 34.36 39.77 -3.58
N ILE A 14 33.93 40.14 -2.36
CA ILE A 14 33.98 41.47 -1.67
C ILE A 14 33.78 42.80 -2.46
N VAL A 15 32.80 43.64 -2.05
CA VAL A 15 32.97 45.00 -1.42
C VAL A 15 31.64 45.81 -1.36
N LYS A 16 31.50 46.58 -0.27
CA LYS A 16 30.44 47.54 0.12
C LYS A 16 29.99 48.54 -0.97
N GLY A 17 28.73 49.00 -0.89
CA GLY A 17 28.25 50.21 -1.60
C GLY A 17 26.99 50.80 -0.95
N LEU A 18 26.91 52.13 -0.79
CA LEU A 18 25.87 52.84 -0.04
C LEU A 18 25.01 53.74 -0.95
N HIS A 19 23.71 53.85 -0.64
CA HIS A 19 22.88 55.07 -0.73
C HIS A 19 22.46 55.71 -2.10
N VAL A 20 21.18 56.15 -2.10
CA VAL A 20 20.67 57.49 -2.52
C VAL A 20 19.86 57.69 -3.84
N LYS A 21 18.54 57.97 -3.63
CA LYS A 21 17.61 58.94 -4.28
C LYS A 21 17.17 58.71 -5.75
N SER A 22 15.87 58.66 -6.09
CA SER A 22 14.79 59.72 -6.08
C SER A 22 14.57 60.22 -7.53
N THR A 23 13.41 60.60 -8.09
CA THR A 23 12.12 61.25 -7.68
C THR A 23 10.96 60.69 -8.55
N GLY A 24 9.65 60.93 -8.35
CA GLY A 24 8.88 61.75 -7.39
C GLY A 24 7.40 61.30 -7.35
N LYS A 25 6.62 61.55 -6.28
CA LYS A 25 5.71 62.70 -6.06
C LYS A 25 4.55 62.81 -7.09
N SER A 26 3.27 63.03 -6.76
CA SER A 26 2.48 63.21 -5.50
C SER A 26 1.03 63.67 -5.89
N PRO A 27 0.07 64.05 -5.00
CA PRO A 27 -0.25 63.69 -3.59
C PRO A 27 -1.78 63.58 -3.26
N SER A 28 -2.08 63.47 -1.94
CA SER A 28 -3.26 63.98 -1.17
C SER A 28 -4.36 62.97 -0.78
N ARG A 29 -5.05 63.02 0.39
CA ARG A 29 -4.95 63.71 1.74
C ARG A 29 -5.99 63.02 2.69
N ALA A 30 -6.04 63.11 4.03
CA ALA A 30 -5.05 63.31 5.12
C ALA A 30 -5.71 63.18 6.54
N GLY A 31 -4.99 62.68 7.56
CA GLY A 31 -5.33 62.78 9.01
C GLY A 31 -6.19 61.63 9.62
N GLY A 32 -6.18 61.34 10.94
CA GLY A 32 -5.30 61.83 12.02
C GLY A 32 -5.78 61.51 13.47
N LEU A 33 -5.01 60.69 14.21
CA LEU A 33 -4.76 60.65 15.69
C LEU A 33 -5.88 60.77 16.79
N ARG A 34 -5.97 59.68 17.59
CA ARG A 34 -5.95 59.54 19.09
C ARG A 34 -7.01 60.18 20.05
N LYS A 35 -7.64 59.25 20.80
CA LYS A 35 -7.88 59.16 22.27
C LYS A 35 -8.88 60.10 23.02
N ALA A 36 -9.98 59.46 23.45
CA ALA A 36 -10.51 59.35 24.83
C ALA A 36 -10.99 60.58 25.65
N ALA A 37 -12.28 60.59 26.02
CA ALA A 37 -12.80 60.64 27.40
C ALA A 37 -14.34 60.47 27.41
N ALA A 38 -14.96 60.21 28.58
CA ALA A 38 -16.38 59.87 28.74
C ALA A 38 -17.24 61.00 29.35
N LEU A 39 -18.56 60.97 29.16
CA LEU A 39 -19.55 60.77 30.25
C LEU A 39 -20.99 60.52 29.73
N ALA A 40 -21.90 60.14 30.64
CA ALA A 40 -23.32 59.77 30.44
C ALA A 40 -24.25 61.01 30.19
N VAL A 41 -25.57 60.95 29.93
CA VAL A 41 -26.69 60.22 30.57
C VAL A 41 -27.94 60.20 29.64
N GLY A 42 -28.82 59.19 29.75
CA GLY A 42 -30.27 59.37 29.50
C GLY A 42 -30.96 58.38 28.54
N LEU A 43 -31.83 57.51 29.07
CA LEU A 43 -32.76 56.63 28.33
C LEU A 43 -34.14 57.32 28.16
N PRO A 44 -35.05 56.92 27.23
CA PRO A 44 -35.84 55.69 27.45
C PRO A 44 -36.34 54.89 26.20
N LEU A 45 -36.52 53.55 26.37
CA LEU A 45 -37.70 52.69 26.01
C LEU A 45 -38.40 52.80 24.62
N ILE A 46 -38.87 51.77 23.88
CA ILE A 46 -38.95 50.27 23.90
C ILE A 46 -39.01 49.86 22.37
N LEU A 47 -38.66 48.68 21.83
CA LEU A 47 -39.07 47.28 22.04
C LEU A 47 -38.09 46.37 21.24
N SER A 48 -37.86 45.13 21.70
CA SER A 48 -36.59 44.39 21.50
C SER A 48 -36.47 43.48 20.26
N SER A 49 -35.22 43.21 19.88
CA SER A 49 -34.83 42.62 18.59
C SER A 49 -33.71 41.57 18.68
N LEU A 50 -33.73 40.62 17.73
CA LEU A 50 -32.58 40.04 17.01
C LEU A 50 -31.46 39.29 17.76
N ALA A 51 -30.66 38.57 16.97
CA ALA A 51 -29.64 37.61 17.37
C ALA A 51 -28.19 38.13 17.23
N VAL A 52 -27.24 37.24 17.54
CA VAL A 52 -25.76 37.27 17.30
C VAL A 52 -24.88 37.68 18.52
N ALA A 53 -23.83 36.87 18.68
CA ALA A 53 -22.80 36.73 19.74
C ALA A 53 -21.89 37.98 20.00
N PRO A 54 -20.80 37.96 20.84
CA PRO A 54 -20.22 36.89 21.69
C PRO A 54 -19.71 37.32 23.12
N ALA A 55 -19.05 36.36 23.82
CA ALA A 55 -17.91 36.51 24.76
C ALA A 55 -18.05 36.99 26.24
N SER A 56 -17.54 36.11 27.14
CA SER A 56 -16.76 36.38 28.38
C SER A 56 -17.40 36.81 29.72
N ALA A 57 -17.61 35.79 30.58
CA ALA A 57 -17.19 35.69 31.99
C ALA A 57 -17.89 36.47 33.15
N ALA A 58 -18.73 35.70 33.88
CA ALA A 58 -18.84 35.63 35.36
C ALA A 58 -19.47 36.81 36.17
N PRO A 59 -19.90 36.57 37.43
CA PRO A 59 -20.75 35.47 37.93
C PRO A 59 -21.92 35.97 38.81
N GLY A 60 -22.94 35.15 39.10
CA GLY A 60 -24.02 35.58 40.03
C GLY A 60 -25.21 34.64 40.24
N VAL A 61 -25.00 33.60 41.07
CA VAL A 61 -25.99 32.89 41.93
C VAL A 61 -27.49 32.98 41.57
N GLN A 62 -28.07 31.83 41.21
CA GLN A 62 -29.50 31.55 41.46
C GLN A 62 -29.67 30.35 42.40
N GLY A 63 -30.73 30.40 43.20
CA GLY A 63 -31.10 29.38 44.19
C GLY A 63 -31.80 28.15 43.57
N PRO A 64 -32.30 27.23 44.43
CA PRO A 64 -32.63 25.88 44.03
C PRO A 64 -33.96 25.76 43.28
N GLY A 65 -33.91 25.33 42.03
CA GLY A 65 -35.04 24.79 41.27
C GLY A 65 -34.80 23.33 40.95
N ASN A 66 -35.77 22.46 41.26
CA ASN A 66 -35.66 21.01 41.07
C ASN A 66 -35.29 20.62 39.63
N VAL A 67 -34.19 19.88 39.45
CA VAL A 67 -33.95 19.14 38.22
C VAL A 67 -34.57 17.75 38.36
N SER A 68 -35.58 17.49 37.54
CA SER A 68 -36.28 16.21 37.43
C SER A 68 -35.31 15.05 37.22
N SER A 69 -35.49 13.98 37.98
CA SER A 69 -34.93 12.67 37.64
C SER A 69 -35.45 12.21 36.28
N SER A 70 -34.56 11.83 35.37
CA SER A 70 -34.93 11.23 34.09
C SER A 70 -33.87 10.24 33.57
N ALA A 71 -33.43 9.33 34.44
CA ALA A 71 -32.90 8.04 33.99
C ALA A 71 -34.11 7.14 33.69
N LYS A 72 -34.38 6.89 32.40
CA LYS A 72 -35.34 5.86 31.98
C LYS A 72 -34.82 4.49 32.38
N ASP A 73 -35.71 3.56 32.70
CA ASP A 73 -35.39 2.19 33.12
C ASP A 73 -34.40 1.49 32.18
N SER A 74 -33.13 1.45 32.60
CA SER A 74 -32.22 0.39 32.21
C SER A 74 -32.40 -0.77 33.20
N GLN A 75 -32.63 -1.98 32.68
CA GLN A 75 -32.49 -3.18 33.51
C GLN A 75 -31.00 -3.31 33.88
N PHE A 76 -30.66 -2.90 35.09
CA PHE A 76 -29.40 -3.28 35.72
C PHE A 76 -29.25 -4.80 35.68
N LYS A 77 -28.01 -5.27 35.59
CA LYS A 77 -27.65 -6.70 35.60
C LYS A 77 -26.76 -6.96 36.81
N ASP A 78 -26.56 -8.23 37.13
CA ASP A 78 -25.53 -8.61 38.09
C ASP A 78 -24.15 -8.35 37.46
N GLY A 79 -23.24 -7.74 38.21
CA GLY A 79 -21.88 -7.46 37.76
C GLY A 79 -21.22 -6.29 38.48
N ARG A 80 -20.15 -5.78 37.90
CA ARG A 80 -19.30 -4.75 38.50
C ARG A 80 -19.76 -3.34 38.13
N TYR A 81 -19.86 -2.47 39.14
CA TYR A 81 -20.34 -1.10 38.98
C TYR A 81 -19.45 -0.08 39.71
N ILE A 82 -19.38 1.12 39.14
CA ILE A 82 -18.91 2.36 39.78
C ILE A 82 -20.14 3.12 40.31
N VAL A 83 -20.20 3.29 41.63
CA VAL A 83 -21.22 4.06 42.34
C VAL A 83 -20.64 5.43 42.67
N VAL A 84 -21.16 6.47 42.01
CA VAL A 84 -20.75 7.86 42.19
C VAL A 84 -21.69 8.51 43.20
N LEU A 85 -21.14 9.09 44.27
CA LEU A 85 -21.91 9.82 45.28
C LEU A 85 -22.08 11.28 44.90
N ALA A 86 -23.17 11.89 45.38
CA ALA A 86 -23.39 13.32 45.30
C ALA A 86 -22.39 14.08 46.18
N GLY A 87 -21.96 15.26 45.71
CA GLY A 87 -20.95 16.10 46.37
C GLY A 87 -19.58 16.07 45.68
N PRO A 88 -18.74 17.10 45.88
CA PRO A 88 -17.48 17.25 45.16
C PRO A 88 -16.42 16.23 45.60
N ALA A 89 -15.61 15.79 44.66
CA ALA A 89 -14.35 15.10 44.95
C ALA A 89 -13.35 16.06 45.62
N ALA A 90 -12.33 15.54 46.30
CA ALA A 90 -11.36 16.35 47.04
C ALA A 90 -10.55 17.32 46.14
N ALA A 91 -10.36 17.04 44.85
CA ALA A 91 -9.78 18.00 43.90
C ALA A 91 -10.68 19.22 43.63
N ALA A 92 -11.97 19.14 43.91
CA ALA A 92 -12.98 20.15 43.61
C ALA A 92 -13.67 20.76 44.85
N TYR A 93 -13.45 20.23 46.05
CA TYR A 93 -14.13 20.67 47.27
C TYR A 93 -13.60 22.01 47.80
N GLU A 94 -14.48 23.02 47.80
CA GLU A 94 -14.18 24.42 48.16
C GLU A 94 -14.30 24.72 49.67
N GLY A 95 -14.56 23.71 50.50
CA GLY A 95 -14.90 23.89 51.92
C GLY A 95 -16.42 23.98 52.14
N GLY A 96 -16.81 24.23 53.39
CA GLY A 96 -18.20 24.51 53.78
C GLY A 96 -18.89 23.44 54.64
N ALA A 97 -18.38 22.20 54.68
CA ALA A 97 -18.82 21.22 55.66
C ALA A 97 -18.15 21.47 57.03
N ALA A 98 -18.90 21.32 58.11
CA ALA A 98 -18.42 21.58 59.47
C ALA A 98 -17.20 20.71 59.81
N GLY A 99 -16.10 21.35 60.25
CA GLY A 99 -14.85 20.68 60.59
C GLY A 99 -13.96 20.27 59.40
N LEU A 100 -14.35 20.57 58.15
CA LEU A 100 -13.64 20.13 56.94
C LEU A 100 -13.24 21.33 56.07
N GLY A 101 -11.96 21.73 56.17
CA GLY A 101 -11.38 22.81 55.37
C GLY A 101 -11.29 22.48 53.88
N ALA A 102 -11.25 23.52 53.04
CA ALA A 102 -11.17 23.39 51.59
C ALA A 102 -9.93 22.58 51.14
N THR A 103 -10.09 21.82 50.06
CA THR A 103 -9.05 20.96 49.48
C THR A 103 -8.79 21.23 48.00
N LYS A 104 -9.71 21.90 47.30
CA LYS A 104 -9.51 22.40 45.93
C LYS A 104 -8.22 23.24 45.86
N PRO A 105 -7.25 22.91 45.00
CA PRO A 105 -6.03 23.68 44.89
C PRO A 105 -6.31 25.09 44.33
N GLN A 106 -5.59 26.08 44.85
CA GLN A 106 -5.61 27.43 44.30
C GLN A 106 -5.05 27.45 42.87
N LEU A 107 -5.45 28.45 42.08
CA LEU A 107 -5.00 28.60 40.69
C LEU A 107 -3.46 28.58 40.60
N GLY A 108 -2.91 27.71 39.77
CA GLY A 108 -1.46 27.51 39.62
C GLY A 108 -0.80 26.61 40.67
N ARG A 109 -1.56 25.98 41.58
CA ARG A 109 -1.08 24.96 42.53
C ARG A 109 -1.62 23.57 42.17
N LYS A 110 -0.92 22.53 42.62
CA LYS A 110 -1.38 21.14 42.56
C LYS A 110 -2.11 20.79 43.87
N LEU A 111 -2.97 19.77 43.82
CA LEU A 111 -3.63 19.20 45.00
C LEU A 111 -2.57 18.63 45.97
N ASP A 112 -2.57 19.08 47.23
CA ASP A 112 -1.70 18.54 48.28
C ASP A 112 -2.42 17.44 49.07
N ALA A 113 -2.18 16.19 48.66
CA ALA A 113 -2.67 14.99 49.34
C ALA A 113 -2.03 14.75 50.73
N GLY A 114 -0.95 15.46 51.07
CA GLY A 114 -0.32 15.42 52.39
C GLY A 114 -1.02 16.32 53.42
N SER A 115 -1.79 17.32 52.97
CA SER A 115 -2.38 18.36 53.81
C SER A 115 -3.38 17.81 54.84
N PRO A 116 -3.51 18.43 56.04
CA PRO A 116 -4.50 18.03 57.04
C PRO A 116 -5.94 18.10 56.50
N ASN A 117 -6.27 19.13 55.72
CA ASN A 117 -7.59 19.30 55.10
C ASN A 117 -7.89 18.15 54.12
N TYR A 118 -6.94 17.78 53.25
CA TYR A 118 -7.13 16.66 52.34
C TYR A 118 -7.35 15.35 53.09
N LYS A 119 -6.54 15.06 54.11
CA LYS A 119 -6.67 13.83 54.91
C LYS A 119 -8.01 13.76 55.64
N ALA A 120 -8.48 14.87 56.20
CA ALA A 120 -9.79 14.95 56.85
C ALA A 120 -10.94 14.73 55.85
N TYR A 121 -10.86 15.34 54.66
CA TYR A 121 -11.90 15.21 53.64
C TYR A 121 -11.90 13.85 52.94
N ASP A 122 -10.72 13.27 52.67
CA ASP A 122 -10.58 11.89 52.17
C ASP A 122 -11.20 10.87 53.15
N ALA A 123 -10.91 11.00 54.46
CA ALA A 123 -11.51 10.15 55.49
C ALA A 123 -13.03 10.33 55.58
N HIS A 124 -13.54 11.56 55.43
CA HIS A 124 -14.97 11.86 55.38
C HIS A 124 -15.66 11.18 54.19
N LEU A 125 -15.15 11.39 52.96
CA LEU A 125 -15.70 10.77 51.75
C LEU A 125 -15.66 9.24 51.82
N ARG A 126 -14.54 8.65 52.28
CA ARG A 126 -14.44 7.19 52.46
C ARG A 126 -15.47 6.64 53.45
N THR A 127 -15.83 7.42 54.46
CA THR A 127 -16.86 7.03 55.44
C THR A 127 -18.24 7.07 54.80
N GLN A 128 -18.62 8.19 54.18
CA GLN A 128 -19.90 8.31 53.46
C GLN A 128 -20.10 7.22 52.40
N GLN A 129 -19.06 6.87 51.65
CA GLN A 129 -19.10 5.79 50.65
C GLN A 129 -19.33 4.41 51.27
N ARG A 130 -18.73 4.10 52.44
CA ARG A 130 -19.03 2.87 53.18
C ARG A 130 -20.45 2.89 53.72
N ASP A 131 -20.95 4.02 54.22
CA ASP A 131 -22.31 4.14 54.76
C ASP A 131 -23.38 3.99 53.65
N VAL A 132 -23.11 4.47 52.43
CA VAL A 132 -23.97 4.26 51.25
C VAL A 132 -23.93 2.79 50.80
N ALA A 133 -22.75 2.17 50.73
CA ALA A 133 -22.63 0.77 50.34
C ALA A 133 -23.27 -0.19 51.36
N ALA A 134 -23.02 0.02 52.66
CA ALA A 134 -23.55 -0.78 53.75
C ALA A 134 -25.08 -0.74 53.82
N ALA A 135 -25.71 0.38 53.43
CA ALA A 135 -27.17 0.50 53.34
C ALA A 135 -27.82 -0.48 52.35
N GLN A 136 -27.04 -1.09 51.44
CA GLN A 136 -27.50 -2.12 50.49
C GLN A 136 -26.76 -3.46 50.68
N GLY A 137 -26.10 -3.66 51.83
CA GLY A 137 -25.34 -4.87 52.13
C GLY A 137 -24.07 -5.05 51.29
N VAL A 138 -23.56 -3.96 50.68
CA VAL A 138 -22.41 -3.98 49.75
C VAL A 138 -21.15 -3.53 50.48
N THR A 139 -20.01 -4.19 50.19
CA THR A 139 -18.68 -3.73 50.61
C THR A 139 -17.96 -3.08 49.42
N PRO A 140 -17.46 -1.83 49.53
CA PRO A 140 -16.65 -1.20 48.50
C PRO A 140 -15.36 -1.98 48.20
N ALA A 141 -15.13 -2.33 46.93
CA ALA A 141 -13.93 -3.01 46.46
C ALA A 141 -12.75 -2.05 46.27
N LYS A 142 -13.00 -0.84 45.73
CA LYS A 142 -12.07 0.30 45.75
C LYS A 142 -12.83 1.60 45.99
N GLN A 143 -12.19 2.54 46.69
CA GLN A 143 -12.78 3.83 47.05
C GLN A 143 -11.97 4.99 46.45
N TYR A 144 -12.65 5.86 45.71
CA TYR A 144 -12.10 7.05 45.06
C TYR A 144 -12.52 8.31 45.83
N THR A 145 -11.61 9.27 45.96
CA THR A 145 -11.83 10.50 46.73
C THR A 145 -11.27 11.74 46.04
N ALA A 146 -10.08 11.64 45.44
CA ALA A 146 -9.38 12.76 44.81
C ALA A 146 -10.09 13.27 43.54
N ALA A 147 -10.26 12.39 42.54
CA ALA A 147 -10.80 12.73 41.23
C ALA A 147 -12.32 12.51 41.10
N LEU A 148 -12.87 11.61 41.91
CA LEU A 148 -14.26 11.18 41.90
C LEU A 148 -14.68 10.90 43.35
N ASN A 149 -15.88 11.30 43.77
CA ASN A 149 -16.47 10.81 45.01
C ASN A 149 -17.27 9.55 44.68
N GLY A 150 -16.73 8.37 44.93
CA GLY A 150 -17.40 7.12 44.58
C GLY A 150 -16.60 5.87 44.89
N PHE A 151 -17.16 4.71 44.60
CA PHE A 151 -16.54 3.41 44.83
C PHE A 151 -16.89 2.40 43.73
N THR A 152 -16.06 1.37 43.57
CA THR A 152 -16.43 0.15 42.81
C THR A 152 -16.98 -0.91 43.73
N ALA A 153 -17.94 -1.69 43.26
CA ALA A 153 -18.42 -2.91 43.90
C ALA A 153 -19.00 -3.90 42.88
N GLU A 154 -19.01 -5.18 43.23
CA GLU A 154 -19.88 -6.16 42.58
C GLU A 154 -21.30 -5.97 43.16
N LEU A 155 -22.28 -5.77 42.29
CA LEU A 155 -23.68 -5.53 42.64
C LEU A 155 -24.57 -6.54 41.91
N THR A 156 -25.61 -7.01 42.59
CA THR A 156 -26.77 -7.58 41.88
C THR A 156 -27.56 -6.47 41.16
N ALA A 157 -28.35 -6.84 40.15
CA ALA A 157 -29.30 -5.96 39.47
C ALA A 157 -30.20 -5.19 40.47
N VAL A 158 -30.62 -5.87 41.54
CA VAL A 158 -31.46 -5.30 42.60
C VAL A 158 -30.69 -4.26 43.43
N GLN A 159 -29.45 -4.55 43.81
CA GLN A 159 -28.60 -3.61 44.56
C GLN A 159 -28.22 -2.39 43.71
N ALA A 160 -27.91 -2.57 42.43
CA ALA A 160 -27.63 -1.47 41.51
C ALA A 160 -28.86 -0.56 41.32
N ALA A 161 -30.04 -1.15 41.15
CA ALA A 161 -31.30 -0.41 41.05
C ALA A 161 -31.73 0.28 42.37
N ALA A 162 -31.34 -0.27 43.53
CA ALA A 162 -31.57 0.34 44.83
C ALA A 162 -30.62 1.52 45.08
N LEU A 163 -29.32 1.33 44.79
CA LEU A 163 -28.31 2.40 44.88
C LEU A 163 -28.62 3.55 43.91
N SER A 164 -29.13 3.28 42.71
CA SER A 164 -29.51 4.33 41.75
C SER A 164 -30.71 5.19 42.19
N LYS A 165 -31.37 4.82 43.31
CA LYS A 165 -32.51 5.53 43.90
C LYS A 165 -32.16 6.19 45.25
N ASP A 166 -30.97 5.95 45.78
CA ASP A 166 -30.49 6.62 47.01
C ASP A 166 -30.15 8.09 46.69
N SER A 167 -30.72 9.03 47.42
CA SER A 167 -30.51 10.48 47.18
C SER A 167 -29.08 10.95 47.42
N ARG A 168 -28.22 10.11 48.02
CA ARG A 168 -26.78 10.33 48.19
C ARG A 168 -25.96 9.85 46.99
N VAL A 169 -26.56 9.12 46.05
CA VAL A 169 -25.92 8.59 44.84
C VAL A 169 -26.27 9.48 43.64
N LEU A 170 -25.24 9.94 42.94
CA LEU A 170 -25.35 10.73 41.72
C LEU A 170 -25.51 9.85 40.48
N ALA A 171 -24.82 8.70 40.44
CA ALA A 171 -24.91 7.74 39.34
C ALA A 171 -24.49 6.33 39.78
N VAL A 172 -25.09 5.31 39.17
CA VAL A 172 -24.61 3.93 39.19
C VAL A 172 -24.30 3.55 37.75
N ALA A 173 -23.01 3.46 37.41
CA ALA A 173 -22.53 3.16 36.06
C ALA A 173 -21.82 1.80 36.06
N PRO A 174 -21.98 0.95 35.03
CA PRO A 174 -21.20 -0.28 34.93
C PRO A 174 -19.70 0.04 34.86
N ASP A 175 -18.88 -0.80 35.47
CA ASP A 175 -17.41 -0.73 35.36
C ASP A 175 -17.03 -1.34 34.00
N VAL A 176 -16.81 -0.48 33.00
CA VAL A 176 -16.62 -0.87 31.60
C VAL A 176 -15.14 -1.03 31.25
N GLU A 177 -14.82 -2.14 30.59
CA GLU A 177 -13.54 -2.32 29.92
C GLU A 177 -13.42 -1.31 28.76
N ASN A 178 -12.44 -0.42 28.85
CA ASN A 178 -12.06 0.46 27.74
C ASN A 178 -10.85 -0.16 27.05
N LYS A 179 -11.03 -0.62 25.81
CA LYS A 179 -9.95 -1.16 24.99
C LYS A 179 -9.16 -0.01 24.34
N PRO A 180 -7.82 -0.12 24.22
CA PRO A 180 -7.06 0.75 23.32
C PRO A 180 -7.42 0.47 21.85
N ASP A 181 -7.51 1.52 21.03
CA ASP A 181 -7.85 1.39 19.61
C ASP A 181 -6.64 0.90 18.80
N TYR A 182 -6.56 -0.41 18.55
CA TYR A 182 -5.59 -1.05 17.64
C TYR A 182 -6.24 -2.07 16.69
N THR A 183 -7.57 -2.11 16.64
CA THR A 183 -8.41 -3.03 15.85
C THR A 183 -8.83 -2.39 14.53
N THR A 184 -8.47 -3.01 13.40
CA THR A 184 -8.89 -2.50 12.07
C THR A 184 -10.40 -2.57 11.89
N THR A 185 -11.09 -3.54 12.53
CA THR A 185 -12.54 -3.71 12.49
C THR A 185 -13.31 -2.50 13.04
N ASP A 186 -12.77 -1.85 14.07
CA ASP A 186 -13.43 -0.74 14.77
C ASP A 186 -13.21 0.55 13.99
N PHE A 187 -11.98 0.78 13.51
CA PHE A 187 -11.65 1.84 12.54
C PHE A 187 -12.50 1.75 11.26
N LEU A 188 -12.71 0.53 10.75
CA LEU A 188 -13.57 0.23 9.60
C LEU A 188 -15.07 0.23 9.93
N LYS A 189 -15.49 0.63 11.15
CA LYS A 189 -16.89 0.74 11.58
C LYS A 189 -17.70 -0.54 11.42
N LEU A 190 -17.07 -1.70 11.61
CA LEU A 190 -17.74 -3.00 11.52
C LEU A 190 -18.47 -3.37 12.82
N THR A 191 -17.88 -3.00 13.96
CA THR A 191 -18.27 -3.41 15.31
C THR A 191 -19.22 -2.43 16.02
N GLY A 192 -19.76 -2.87 17.15
CA GLY A 192 -20.70 -2.08 17.95
C GLY A 192 -22.14 -2.10 17.39
N PRO A 193 -23.09 -1.48 18.11
CA PRO A 193 -24.52 -1.50 17.73
C PRO A 193 -24.78 -0.76 16.42
N ASP A 194 -24.04 0.31 16.14
CA ASP A 194 -24.16 1.12 14.92
C ASP A 194 -23.20 0.65 13.80
N GLY A 195 -22.40 -0.39 14.05
CA GLY A 195 -21.44 -0.94 13.11
C GLY A 195 -22.09 -1.73 11.97
N ALA A 196 -21.36 -1.86 10.86
CA ALA A 196 -21.85 -2.51 9.65
C ALA A 196 -22.31 -3.95 9.88
N TRP A 197 -21.65 -4.74 10.74
CA TRP A 197 -22.10 -6.11 11.03
C TRP A 197 -23.50 -6.12 11.65
N ALA A 198 -23.76 -5.29 12.66
CA ALA A 198 -25.07 -5.16 13.28
C ALA A 198 -26.12 -4.62 12.29
N GLN A 199 -25.81 -3.51 11.61
CA GLN A 199 -26.76 -2.75 10.79
C GLN A 199 -27.08 -3.40 9.43
N GLN A 200 -26.14 -4.11 8.82
CA GLN A 200 -26.26 -4.60 7.44
C GLN A 200 -26.28 -6.14 7.34
N PHE A 201 -25.50 -6.82 8.19
CA PHE A 201 -25.24 -8.27 8.07
C PHE A 201 -25.98 -9.12 9.12
N GLY A 202 -26.71 -8.52 10.07
CA GLY A 202 -27.47 -9.25 11.09
C GLY A 202 -26.61 -9.74 12.25
N GLY A 203 -25.57 -8.98 12.60
CA GLY A 203 -24.60 -9.28 13.65
C GLY A 203 -23.35 -10.01 13.14
N GLU A 204 -22.28 -9.96 13.95
CA GLU A 204 -20.97 -10.57 13.68
C GLU A 204 -21.08 -12.06 13.30
N ALA A 205 -21.92 -12.82 14.00
CA ALA A 205 -22.14 -14.26 13.74
C ALA A 205 -22.75 -14.59 12.36
N ASN A 206 -23.26 -13.59 11.62
CA ASN A 206 -23.81 -13.75 10.27
C ASN A 206 -22.93 -13.05 9.19
N ALA A 207 -21.89 -12.32 9.59
CA ALA A 207 -21.04 -11.53 8.71
C ALA A 207 -20.17 -12.41 7.80
N GLY A 208 -20.62 -12.62 6.55
CA GLY A 208 -20.00 -13.52 5.57
C GLY A 208 -20.53 -14.95 5.60
N LYS A 209 -21.64 -15.23 6.30
CA LYS A 209 -22.21 -16.59 6.40
C LYS A 209 -22.60 -17.13 5.02
N GLY A 210 -22.20 -18.38 4.74
CA GLY A 210 -22.50 -19.05 3.47
C GLY A 210 -21.54 -18.71 2.33
N VAL A 211 -20.42 -18.05 2.64
CA VAL A 211 -19.36 -17.72 1.68
C VAL A 211 -18.07 -18.48 2.03
N VAL A 212 -17.31 -18.88 1.00
CA VAL A 212 -15.98 -19.50 1.09
C VAL A 212 -14.90 -18.57 0.55
N MET A 213 -13.95 -18.23 1.43
CA MET A 213 -12.74 -17.48 1.17
C MET A 213 -11.60 -18.44 0.80
N GLY A 214 -11.19 -18.44 -0.47
CA GLY A 214 -9.95 -19.06 -0.91
C GLY A 214 -8.74 -18.16 -0.59
N VAL A 215 -7.68 -18.74 -0.03
CA VAL A 215 -6.43 -18.04 0.30
C VAL A 215 -5.27 -18.74 -0.40
N ILE A 216 -4.66 -18.06 -1.37
CA ILE A 216 -3.51 -18.56 -2.14
C ILE A 216 -2.25 -17.87 -1.57
N ASP A 217 -1.45 -18.62 -0.80
CA ASP A 217 -0.43 -18.04 0.10
C ASP A 217 0.59 -19.11 0.60
N SER A 218 1.25 -18.91 1.74
CA SER A 218 2.17 -19.86 2.40
C SER A 218 1.51 -20.99 3.21
N GLY A 219 0.17 -21.09 3.21
CA GLY A 219 -0.59 -22.12 3.91
C GLY A 219 -1.45 -21.58 5.06
N TYR A 220 -1.73 -22.41 6.07
CA TYR A 220 -2.28 -21.94 7.36
C TYR A 220 -1.72 -22.69 8.58
N ALA A 221 -1.77 -22.06 9.76
CA ALA A 221 -1.49 -22.69 11.05
C ALA A 221 -2.76 -23.31 11.66
N PRO A 222 -2.88 -24.67 11.75
CA PRO A 222 -4.11 -25.32 12.19
C PRO A 222 -4.43 -25.20 13.68
N ASP A 223 -3.46 -24.76 14.49
CA ASP A 223 -3.59 -24.48 15.93
C ASP A 223 -4.03 -23.04 16.23
N ASN A 224 -4.09 -22.16 15.22
CA ASN A 224 -4.42 -20.75 15.44
C ASN A 224 -5.88 -20.55 15.90
N PRO A 225 -6.15 -19.79 16.98
CA PRO A 225 -7.51 -19.58 17.50
C PRO A 225 -8.51 -19.00 16.49
N PHE A 226 -8.05 -18.15 15.55
CA PHE A 226 -8.91 -17.60 14.50
C PHE A 226 -9.39 -18.64 13.48
N LEU A 227 -8.74 -19.81 13.38
CA LEU A 227 -9.00 -20.86 12.40
C LEU A 227 -9.57 -22.16 13.02
N GLN A 228 -9.83 -22.15 14.33
CA GLN A 228 -10.49 -23.26 15.01
C GLN A 228 -11.95 -23.45 14.58
N GLY A 229 -12.45 -24.67 14.70
CA GLY A 229 -13.83 -25.02 14.39
C GLY A 229 -14.18 -26.42 14.90
N GLU A 230 -15.47 -26.74 14.87
CA GLU A 230 -15.97 -28.05 15.25
C GLU A 230 -15.50 -29.15 14.27
N PRO A 231 -15.29 -30.39 14.74
CA PRO A 231 -15.02 -31.51 13.86
C PRO A 231 -16.14 -31.72 12.82
N LEU A 232 -15.75 -31.87 11.55
CA LEU A 232 -16.68 -32.05 10.44
C LEU A 232 -17.40 -33.40 10.52
N LYS A 233 -18.73 -33.36 10.54
CA LYS A 233 -19.63 -34.52 10.67
C LYS A 233 -20.20 -34.92 9.29
N PRO A 234 -20.61 -36.18 9.07
CA PRO A 234 -21.41 -36.55 7.90
C PRO A 234 -22.72 -35.76 7.84
N LEU A 235 -23.25 -35.56 6.63
CA LEU A 235 -24.53 -34.88 6.42
C LEU A 235 -25.69 -35.60 7.15
N GLN A 236 -26.56 -34.83 7.80
CA GLN A 236 -27.79 -35.31 8.42
C GLN A 236 -28.96 -34.44 7.95
N GLY A 237 -29.90 -35.03 7.19
CA GLY A 237 -30.97 -34.27 6.53
C GLY A 237 -30.46 -33.42 5.37
N ASP A 238 -31.16 -32.33 5.06
CA ASP A 238 -30.83 -31.45 3.94
C ASP A 238 -29.67 -30.49 4.27
N PRO A 239 -28.75 -30.21 3.31
CA PRO A 239 -27.67 -29.23 3.49
C PRO A 239 -28.18 -27.84 3.92
N GLN A 240 -27.46 -27.23 4.86
CA GLN A 240 -27.80 -25.90 5.40
C GLN A 240 -26.76 -24.86 4.99
N VAL A 241 -27.21 -23.65 4.63
CA VAL A 241 -26.33 -22.58 4.13
C VAL A 241 -25.29 -22.20 5.19
N GLY A 242 -24.01 -22.32 4.83
CA GLY A 242 -22.88 -22.01 5.72
C GLY A 242 -22.51 -23.11 6.73
N VAL A 243 -23.11 -24.29 6.64
CA VAL A 243 -22.83 -25.44 7.51
C VAL A 243 -22.09 -26.53 6.71
N PRO A 244 -20.77 -26.71 6.92
CA PRO A 244 -19.99 -27.71 6.20
C PRO A 244 -20.18 -29.12 6.77
N TYR A 245 -20.04 -30.13 5.92
CA TYR A 245 -20.20 -31.54 6.24
C TYR A 245 -19.20 -32.41 5.46
N ARG A 246 -18.91 -33.62 5.97
CA ARG A 246 -18.15 -34.63 5.23
C ARG A 246 -19.05 -35.37 4.24
N THR A 247 -18.59 -35.53 3.02
CA THR A 247 -19.22 -36.35 1.97
C THR A 247 -18.85 -37.83 2.14
N GLY A 248 -19.51 -38.72 1.40
CA GLY A 248 -19.32 -40.18 1.53
C GLY A 248 -17.95 -40.70 1.05
N ASP A 249 -17.28 -39.94 0.20
CA ASP A 249 -15.91 -40.17 -0.30
C ASP A 249 -14.83 -39.48 0.56
N GLY A 250 -15.22 -38.74 1.60
CA GLY A 250 -14.30 -38.11 2.56
C GLY A 250 -13.92 -36.66 2.26
N ARG A 251 -14.38 -36.09 1.13
CA ARG A 251 -14.30 -34.64 0.84
C ARG A 251 -15.17 -33.83 1.81
N ILE A 252 -15.08 -32.51 1.71
CA ILE A 252 -15.77 -31.55 2.59
C ILE A 252 -16.65 -30.66 1.72
N ALA A 253 -17.96 -30.70 1.94
CA ALA A 253 -18.92 -29.91 1.17
C ALA A 253 -19.64 -28.89 2.05
N MET A 254 -20.10 -27.79 1.43
CA MET A 254 -20.94 -26.78 2.08
C MET A 254 -21.90 -26.13 1.08
N LEU A 255 -23.18 -26.07 1.43
CA LEU A 255 -24.15 -25.25 0.68
C LEU A 255 -23.84 -23.76 0.88
N LYS A 256 -23.64 -23.04 -0.21
CA LYS A 256 -23.30 -21.61 -0.24
C LYS A 256 -24.54 -20.72 -0.32
N ALA A 257 -24.37 -19.42 -0.07
CA ALA A 257 -25.44 -18.42 -0.10
C ALA A 257 -26.04 -18.17 -1.50
N ASP A 258 -25.32 -18.52 -2.57
CA ASP A 258 -25.78 -18.45 -3.96
C ASP A 258 -26.69 -19.62 -4.38
N GLY A 259 -26.77 -20.68 -3.56
CA GLY A 259 -27.49 -21.92 -3.82
C GLY A 259 -26.66 -23.02 -4.50
N THR A 260 -25.38 -22.78 -4.75
CA THR A 260 -24.41 -23.79 -5.21
C THR A 260 -23.68 -24.42 -4.03
N THR A 261 -22.87 -25.44 -4.28
CA THR A 261 -22.12 -26.18 -3.25
C THR A 261 -20.63 -26.00 -3.46
N PHE A 262 -19.91 -25.57 -2.43
CA PHE A 262 -18.46 -25.76 -2.35
C PHE A 262 -18.17 -27.22 -2.03
N GLU A 263 -17.13 -27.80 -2.64
CA GLU A 263 -16.65 -29.13 -2.31
C GLU A 263 -15.12 -29.20 -2.43
N GLY A 264 -14.42 -29.29 -1.31
CA GLY A 264 -12.95 -29.26 -1.23
C GLY A 264 -12.33 -30.49 -0.55
N GLU A 265 -11.01 -30.57 -0.59
CA GLU A 265 -10.20 -31.62 0.03
C GLU A 265 -9.45 -31.10 1.26
N CYS A 266 -9.20 -31.98 2.24
CA CYS A 266 -8.19 -31.77 3.27
C CYS A 266 -6.95 -32.61 2.94
N GLN A 267 -6.10 -32.09 2.06
CA GLN A 267 -4.98 -32.82 1.46
C GLN A 267 -3.94 -33.19 2.52
N LYS A 268 -3.66 -34.50 2.64
CA LYS A 268 -2.64 -35.03 3.55
C LYS A 268 -1.24 -34.62 3.10
N GLY A 269 -0.40 -34.19 4.04
CA GLY A 269 1.01 -33.86 3.80
C GLY A 269 1.91 -35.09 3.56
N GLN A 270 3.06 -34.86 2.94
CA GLN A 270 4.05 -35.88 2.58
C GLN A 270 5.39 -35.67 3.28
N GLY A 271 6.14 -36.77 3.45
CA GLY A 271 7.49 -36.76 4.02
C GLY A 271 7.54 -36.98 5.54
N THR A 272 8.76 -37.09 6.06
CA THR A 272 9.04 -37.22 7.50
C THR A 272 8.80 -35.89 8.21
N GLY A 273 7.97 -35.88 9.25
CA GLY A 273 7.63 -34.67 10.00
C GLY A 273 6.37 -33.94 9.53
N ALA A 274 5.71 -34.40 8.46
CA ALA A 274 4.42 -33.86 8.03
C ALA A 274 3.35 -34.03 9.11
N SER A 275 3.09 -32.96 9.87
CA SER A 275 2.13 -32.93 10.98
C SER A 275 0.66 -32.93 10.53
N PHE A 276 0.42 -32.86 9.22
CA PHE A 276 -0.90 -32.74 8.60
C PHE A 276 -1.37 -34.08 8.00
N ASP A 277 -2.15 -34.85 8.75
CA ASP A 277 -2.64 -36.17 8.34
C ASP A 277 -3.90 -36.16 7.45
N GLY A 278 -4.45 -34.97 7.16
CA GLY A 278 -5.72 -34.77 6.45
C GLY A 278 -6.96 -34.67 7.37
N SER A 279 -6.79 -34.74 8.69
CA SER A 279 -7.89 -34.60 9.66
C SER A 279 -8.10 -33.17 10.18
N LEU A 280 -7.12 -32.27 10.00
CA LEU A 280 -7.07 -30.94 10.63
C LEU A 280 -7.98 -29.87 10.01
N CYS A 281 -8.75 -30.21 8.96
CA CYS A 281 -9.84 -29.36 8.47
C CYS A 281 -11.08 -29.52 9.37
N ASN A 282 -11.77 -28.41 9.61
CA ASN A 282 -12.79 -28.27 10.63
C ASN A 282 -13.97 -27.41 10.12
N SER A 283 -14.92 -27.04 10.98
CA SER A 283 -16.08 -26.23 10.56
C SER A 283 -15.77 -24.78 10.17
N LYS A 284 -14.48 -24.38 10.15
CA LYS A 284 -13.97 -23.05 9.79
C LYS A 284 -13.06 -23.13 8.56
N VAL A 285 -12.01 -23.95 8.60
CA VAL A 285 -11.16 -24.29 7.46
C VAL A 285 -11.70 -25.55 6.81
N ILE A 286 -12.38 -25.40 5.68
CA ILE A 286 -13.16 -26.46 5.02
C ILE A 286 -12.45 -27.05 3.79
N GLY A 287 -11.27 -26.54 3.46
CA GLY A 287 -10.38 -27.11 2.45
C GLY A 287 -8.94 -26.66 2.72
N ALA A 288 -7.98 -27.55 2.47
CA ALA A 288 -6.57 -27.29 2.66
C ALA A 288 -5.76 -28.10 1.64
N ARG A 289 -5.09 -27.41 0.72
CA ARG A 289 -4.36 -27.99 -0.41
C ARG A 289 -3.00 -27.32 -0.55
N TYR A 290 -2.06 -27.99 -1.20
CA TYR A 290 -0.72 -27.47 -1.46
C TYR A 290 -0.19 -27.91 -2.83
N PHE A 291 0.61 -27.05 -3.44
CA PHE A 291 1.14 -27.20 -4.80
C PHE A 291 2.66 -27.07 -4.73
N ALA A 292 3.34 -28.22 -4.67
CA ALA A 292 4.77 -28.29 -4.33
C ALA A 292 5.68 -28.64 -5.52
N ASP A 293 5.13 -29.08 -6.65
CA ASP A 293 5.91 -29.77 -7.69
C ASP A 293 7.09 -28.94 -8.22
N SER A 294 6.88 -27.65 -8.51
CA SER A 294 7.98 -26.74 -8.92
C SER A 294 8.98 -26.48 -7.79
N PHE A 295 8.55 -26.31 -6.54
CA PHE A 295 9.45 -26.18 -5.39
C PHE A 295 10.30 -27.45 -5.17
N LEU A 296 9.68 -28.63 -5.31
CA LEU A 296 10.35 -29.92 -5.19
C LEU A 296 11.35 -30.16 -6.33
N GLN A 297 11.07 -29.62 -7.53
CA GLN A 297 11.94 -29.68 -8.70
C GLN A 297 13.15 -28.74 -8.59
N TYR A 298 12.95 -27.50 -8.13
CA TYR A 298 13.99 -26.47 -8.15
C TYR A 298 14.79 -26.34 -6.84
N VAL A 299 14.23 -26.70 -5.69
CA VAL A 299 14.89 -26.56 -4.38
C VAL A 299 15.27 -27.96 -3.83
N PRO A 300 16.57 -28.33 -3.81
CA PRO A 300 17.03 -29.60 -3.25
C PRO A 300 16.70 -29.73 -1.76
N PRO A 301 16.49 -30.94 -1.21
CA PRO A 301 16.17 -31.13 0.21
C PRO A 301 17.17 -30.53 1.22
N ALA A 302 18.43 -30.33 0.82
CA ALA A 302 19.46 -29.73 1.66
C ALA A 302 19.39 -28.20 1.72
N GLU A 303 18.65 -27.56 0.82
CA GLU A 303 18.51 -26.10 0.72
C GLU A 303 17.15 -25.61 1.22
N ARG A 304 16.21 -26.51 1.55
CA ARG A 304 14.90 -26.16 2.13
C ARG A 304 15.05 -25.73 3.58
N ALA A 305 14.15 -24.86 4.06
CA ALA A 305 14.16 -24.43 5.45
C ALA A 305 13.93 -25.65 6.36
N PRO A 306 14.65 -25.80 7.49
CA PRO A 306 14.55 -26.97 8.37
C PRO A 306 13.13 -27.25 8.89
N GLU A 307 12.31 -26.20 9.01
CA GLU A 307 10.94 -26.23 9.49
C GLU A 307 9.91 -26.56 8.39
N GLU A 308 10.27 -26.49 7.11
CA GLU A 308 9.33 -26.58 5.98
C GLU A 308 8.75 -27.98 5.80
N GLN A 309 7.44 -28.05 5.60
CA GLN A 309 6.64 -29.28 5.53
C GLN A 309 5.83 -29.29 4.24
N ILE A 310 6.02 -30.32 3.41
CA ILE A 310 5.29 -30.57 2.16
C ILE A 310 3.83 -30.93 2.47
N SER A 311 3.04 -29.90 2.77
CA SER A 311 1.71 -29.97 3.39
C SER A 311 1.03 -28.58 3.31
N PRO A 312 -0.26 -28.43 3.64
CA PRO A 312 -0.91 -27.12 3.74
C PRO A 312 -0.47 -26.26 4.93
N VAL A 313 0.44 -26.74 5.78
CA VAL A 313 0.87 -26.03 7.01
C VAL A 313 1.73 -24.81 6.65
N ASP A 314 1.38 -23.69 7.25
CA ASP A 314 2.15 -22.44 7.18
C ASP A 314 3.30 -22.46 8.18
N VAL A 315 4.51 -22.26 7.68
CA VAL A 315 5.72 -22.13 8.50
C VAL A 315 6.19 -20.66 8.54
N GLY A 316 6.02 -19.89 7.45
CA GLY A 316 6.39 -18.48 7.32
C GLY A 316 5.40 -17.47 7.94
N SER A 317 4.22 -17.93 8.38
CA SER A 317 3.14 -17.14 9.01
C SER A 317 2.34 -16.20 8.11
N HIS A 318 2.77 -15.94 6.88
CA HIS A 318 2.13 -14.96 5.99
C HIS A 318 0.71 -15.37 5.62
N GLY A 319 0.50 -16.62 5.17
CA GLY A 319 -0.81 -17.17 4.82
C GLY A 319 -1.78 -17.26 5.99
N THR A 320 -1.29 -17.56 7.20
CA THR A 320 -2.10 -17.49 8.42
C THR A 320 -2.56 -16.05 8.69
N HIS A 321 -1.67 -15.06 8.53
CA HIS A 321 -1.97 -13.65 8.76
C HIS A 321 -3.00 -13.12 7.77
N THR A 322 -2.86 -13.45 6.48
CA THR A 322 -3.81 -13.03 5.44
C THR A 322 -5.16 -13.72 5.58
N ALA A 323 -5.19 -15.04 5.82
CA ALA A 323 -6.43 -15.79 6.05
C ALA A 323 -7.21 -15.29 7.27
N THR A 324 -6.52 -15.02 8.38
CA THR A 324 -7.17 -14.56 9.63
C THR A 324 -7.58 -13.09 9.56
N THR A 325 -6.86 -12.24 8.82
CA THR A 325 -7.31 -10.87 8.50
C THR A 325 -8.61 -10.89 7.70
N ALA A 326 -8.71 -11.73 6.65
CA ALA A 326 -9.90 -11.80 5.80
C ALA A 326 -11.12 -12.38 6.53
N ALA A 327 -10.91 -13.52 7.21
CA ALA A 327 -12.00 -14.34 7.71
C ALA A 327 -11.66 -15.07 9.03
N GLY A 328 -10.82 -14.53 9.90
CA GLY A 328 -10.61 -15.07 11.25
C GLY A 328 -11.90 -15.05 12.11
N ASN A 329 -12.05 -16.03 12.99
CA ASN A 329 -13.21 -16.17 13.88
C ASN A 329 -13.50 -14.92 14.74
N ALA A 330 -14.76 -14.80 15.13
CA ALA A 330 -15.29 -13.78 16.05
C ALA A 330 -14.72 -13.90 17.48
N ASN A 331 -14.64 -12.77 18.18
CA ASN A 331 -14.38 -12.68 19.64
C ASN A 331 -13.11 -13.40 20.17
N ILE A 332 -12.05 -13.49 19.35
CA ILE A 332 -10.79 -14.12 19.74
C ILE A 332 -9.89 -13.11 20.48
N GLU A 333 -9.45 -13.48 21.67
CA GLU A 333 -8.49 -12.72 22.48
C GLU A 333 -7.08 -12.83 21.87
N GLN A 334 -6.49 -11.68 21.53
CA GLN A 334 -5.19 -11.61 20.88
C GLN A 334 -4.11 -11.33 21.94
N VAL A 335 -3.22 -12.29 22.17
CA VAL A 335 -2.15 -12.15 23.16
C VAL A 335 -0.79 -12.25 22.46
N ILE A 336 0.03 -11.22 22.61
CA ILE A 336 1.43 -11.22 22.17
C ILE A 336 2.29 -11.12 23.42
N ASP A 337 3.15 -12.11 23.64
CA ASP A 337 4.14 -12.09 24.73
C ASP A 337 3.57 -11.83 26.13
N GLY A 338 2.35 -12.32 26.39
CA GLY A 338 1.61 -12.14 27.64
C GLY A 338 0.88 -10.80 27.79
N ALA A 339 1.01 -9.88 26.82
CA ALA A 339 0.20 -8.67 26.74
C ALA A 339 -1.07 -8.91 25.91
N SER A 340 -2.23 -8.54 26.46
CA SER A 340 -3.50 -8.54 25.73
C SER A 340 -3.58 -7.35 24.77
N PHE A 341 -3.95 -7.65 23.53
CA PHE A 341 -4.40 -6.73 22.50
C PHE A 341 -5.90 -6.95 22.21
N GLY A 342 -6.64 -7.31 23.27
CA GLY A 342 -8.09 -7.45 23.29
C GLY A 342 -8.68 -8.48 22.31
N LYS A 343 -10.02 -8.50 22.29
CA LYS A 343 -10.78 -9.35 21.36
C LYS A 343 -11.03 -8.67 20.02
N SER A 344 -10.77 -9.41 18.93
CA SER A 344 -11.01 -9.01 17.54
C SER A 344 -11.52 -10.18 16.69
N SER A 345 -11.67 -9.97 15.39
CA SER A 345 -11.99 -10.96 14.35
C SER A 345 -11.38 -10.58 13.01
N GLY A 346 -11.48 -11.47 12.02
CA GLY A 346 -11.33 -11.07 10.61
C GLY A 346 -12.54 -10.26 10.13
N ILE A 347 -12.46 -9.71 8.91
CA ILE A 347 -13.52 -8.85 8.35
C ILE A 347 -14.83 -9.60 8.07
N ALA A 348 -14.76 -10.87 7.66
CA ALA A 348 -15.90 -11.77 7.44
C ALA A 348 -15.84 -13.00 8.37
N PRO A 349 -16.11 -12.86 9.68
CA PRO A 349 -15.86 -13.91 10.66
C PRO A 349 -16.74 -15.16 10.50
N ALA A 350 -17.91 -15.05 9.85
CA ALA A 350 -18.80 -16.18 9.58
C ALA A 350 -18.51 -16.90 8.25
N ALA A 351 -17.64 -16.35 7.39
CA ALA A 351 -17.18 -17.02 6.17
C ALA A 351 -16.29 -18.23 6.51
N LYS A 352 -16.22 -19.20 5.59
CA LYS A 352 -15.32 -20.35 5.68
C LYS A 352 -14.03 -20.09 4.90
N VAL A 353 -12.97 -20.82 5.23
CA VAL A 353 -11.66 -20.67 4.60
C VAL A 353 -11.32 -21.95 3.82
N ALA A 354 -10.80 -21.80 2.62
CA ALA A 354 -10.14 -22.84 1.84
C ALA A 354 -8.70 -22.37 1.55
N VAL A 355 -7.70 -23.18 1.89
CA VAL A 355 -6.28 -22.81 1.83
C VAL A 355 -5.59 -23.50 0.67
N TYR A 356 -4.79 -22.75 -0.08
CA TYR A 356 -4.04 -23.22 -1.24
C TYR A 356 -2.58 -22.76 -1.11
N LYS A 357 -1.72 -23.61 -0.54
CA LYS A 357 -0.30 -23.28 -0.33
C LYS A 357 0.47 -23.36 -1.65
N VAL A 358 1.08 -22.24 -2.04
CA VAL A 358 1.93 -22.12 -3.25
C VAL A 358 3.30 -21.50 -2.96
N CYS A 359 3.46 -20.87 -1.80
CA CYS A 359 4.71 -20.28 -1.33
C CYS A 359 5.42 -21.21 -0.35
N TRP A 360 6.74 -21.30 -0.48
CA TRP A 360 7.58 -22.25 0.25
C TRP A 360 8.85 -21.58 0.79
N GLU A 361 9.25 -21.95 2.01
CA GLU A 361 10.46 -21.41 2.66
C GLU A 361 11.71 -22.25 2.34
N ASP A 362 12.83 -21.56 2.12
CA ASP A 362 14.13 -22.19 1.88
C ASP A 362 15.27 -21.46 2.61
N THR A 363 16.51 -21.87 2.36
CA THR A 363 17.72 -21.28 2.96
C THR A 363 18.48 -20.34 2.00
N ASN A 364 17.95 -20.14 0.80
CA ASN A 364 18.57 -19.34 -0.26
C ASN A 364 17.55 -18.32 -0.80
N PRO A 365 17.69 -17.01 -0.47
CA PRO A 365 16.69 -16.00 -0.80
C PRO A 365 16.45 -15.78 -2.30
N ASP A 366 17.29 -16.36 -3.17
CA ASP A 366 17.14 -16.32 -4.62
C ASP A 366 16.33 -17.52 -5.20
N THR A 367 16.00 -18.55 -4.40
CA THR A 367 15.25 -19.75 -4.84
C THR A 367 13.95 -20.03 -4.09
N GLY A 368 13.74 -19.44 -2.91
CA GLY A 368 12.51 -19.56 -2.13
C GLY A 368 11.34 -18.73 -2.69
N GLY A 369 10.11 -19.06 -2.29
CA GLY A 369 8.91 -18.28 -2.61
C GLY A 369 7.84 -19.03 -3.40
N CYS A 370 7.13 -18.30 -4.26
CA CYS A 370 5.86 -18.72 -4.87
C CYS A 370 5.98 -18.88 -6.39
N TYR A 371 5.78 -20.09 -6.91
CA TYR A 371 5.92 -20.37 -8.34
C TYR A 371 4.63 -20.07 -9.13
N SER A 372 4.74 -19.45 -10.30
CA SER A 372 3.58 -19.09 -11.14
C SER A 372 2.76 -20.30 -11.59
N SER A 373 3.40 -21.45 -11.84
CA SER A 373 2.75 -22.74 -12.10
C SER A 373 1.84 -23.16 -10.94
N ALA A 374 2.38 -23.22 -9.73
CA ALA A 374 1.65 -23.52 -8.50
C ALA A 374 0.50 -22.53 -8.26
N SER A 375 0.70 -21.23 -8.52
CA SER A 375 -0.38 -20.22 -8.47
C SER A 375 -1.50 -20.49 -9.49
N VAL A 376 -1.18 -20.89 -10.72
CA VAL A 376 -2.21 -21.24 -11.73
C VAL A 376 -2.98 -22.51 -11.31
N GLU A 377 -2.28 -23.54 -10.83
CA GLU A 377 -2.91 -24.76 -10.31
C GLU A 377 -3.81 -24.50 -9.10
N ALA A 378 -3.37 -23.62 -8.19
CA ALA A 378 -4.17 -23.19 -7.04
C ALA A 378 -5.45 -22.44 -7.46
N VAL A 379 -5.39 -21.60 -8.51
CA VAL A 379 -6.58 -20.92 -9.05
C VAL A 379 -7.53 -21.92 -9.72
N ASP A 380 -7.03 -22.85 -10.54
CA ASP A 380 -7.82 -23.91 -11.16
C ASP A 380 -8.49 -24.82 -10.10
N ALA A 381 -7.75 -25.21 -9.07
CA ALA A 381 -8.26 -25.92 -7.90
C ALA A 381 -9.37 -25.15 -7.18
N ALA A 382 -9.17 -23.85 -6.91
CA ALA A 382 -10.15 -23.02 -6.23
C ALA A 382 -11.45 -22.81 -7.05
N ILE A 383 -11.34 -22.72 -8.39
CA ILE A 383 -12.50 -22.69 -9.29
C ILE A 383 -13.28 -24.01 -9.19
N LYS A 384 -12.58 -25.16 -9.23
CA LYS A 384 -13.20 -26.49 -9.17
C LYS A 384 -13.83 -26.79 -7.81
N ASP A 385 -13.17 -26.40 -6.73
CA ASP A 385 -13.70 -26.58 -5.37
C ASP A 385 -14.86 -25.60 -5.07
N GLY A 386 -15.00 -24.52 -5.85
CA GLY A 386 -16.19 -23.64 -5.85
C GLY A 386 -16.15 -22.47 -4.84
N VAL A 387 -14.97 -21.87 -4.62
CA VAL A 387 -14.83 -20.69 -3.74
C VAL A 387 -15.56 -19.45 -4.31
N ASP A 388 -15.94 -18.50 -3.46
CA ASP A 388 -16.60 -17.25 -3.89
C ASP A 388 -15.64 -16.07 -4.00
N VAL A 389 -14.59 -16.08 -3.17
CA VAL A 389 -13.60 -15.00 -3.07
C VAL A 389 -12.21 -15.60 -3.03
N LEU A 390 -11.25 -14.94 -3.68
CA LEU A 390 -9.82 -15.24 -3.60
C LEU A 390 -9.05 -14.06 -3.03
N ASN A 391 -8.22 -14.32 -2.01
CA ASN A 391 -7.13 -13.44 -1.62
C ASN A 391 -5.81 -13.92 -2.23
N TYR A 392 -5.10 -13.01 -2.91
CA TYR A 392 -3.76 -13.23 -3.47
C TYR A 392 -2.80 -12.15 -2.98
N SER A 393 -2.14 -12.41 -1.85
CA SER A 393 -1.23 -11.46 -1.20
C SER A 393 0.22 -11.56 -1.69
N ILE A 394 0.44 -12.15 -2.87
CA ILE A 394 1.74 -12.44 -3.47
C ILE A 394 2.09 -11.35 -4.50
N SER A 395 3.39 -11.16 -4.77
CA SER A 395 3.87 -10.30 -5.85
C SER A 395 3.37 -10.75 -7.23
N GLY A 396 3.54 -9.91 -8.24
CA GLY A 396 3.17 -10.22 -9.62
C GLY A 396 3.66 -9.18 -10.60
N ASN A 397 3.23 -9.33 -11.85
CA ASN A 397 3.67 -8.48 -12.95
C ASN A 397 3.16 -7.02 -12.80
N ASN A 398 3.97 -6.05 -13.22
CA ASN A 398 3.70 -4.60 -13.14
C ASN A 398 3.50 -3.88 -14.50
N ASN A 399 3.72 -4.58 -15.63
CA ASN A 399 3.79 -4.02 -16.99
C ASN A 399 2.87 -4.71 -18.01
N SER A 400 2.18 -5.78 -17.65
CA SER A 400 1.31 -6.61 -18.50
C SER A 400 -0.04 -6.90 -17.83
N THR A 401 -1.00 -7.36 -18.63
CA THR A 401 -2.29 -7.90 -18.15
C THR A 401 -2.48 -9.38 -18.49
N THR A 402 -1.49 -10.00 -19.16
CA THR A 402 -1.57 -11.33 -19.78
C THR A 402 -0.54 -12.32 -19.25
N ASP A 403 0.01 -12.09 -18.05
CA ASP A 403 0.77 -13.15 -17.38
C ASP A 403 -0.14 -14.35 -17.05
N PRO A 404 0.38 -15.59 -16.96
CA PRO A 404 -0.46 -16.77 -16.79
C PRO A 404 -1.33 -16.76 -15.53
N VAL A 405 -0.83 -16.17 -14.43
CA VAL A 405 -1.57 -16.09 -13.16
C VAL A 405 -2.73 -15.09 -13.29
N ALA A 406 -2.49 -13.93 -13.90
CA ALA A 406 -3.56 -12.98 -14.22
C ALA A 406 -4.62 -13.61 -15.15
N LEU A 407 -4.23 -14.40 -16.17
CA LEU A 407 -5.17 -15.09 -17.05
C LEU A 407 -5.93 -16.23 -16.34
N ALA A 408 -5.33 -16.89 -15.35
CA ALA A 408 -6.08 -17.80 -14.48
C ALA A 408 -7.15 -17.03 -13.67
N PHE A 409 -6.80 -15.87 -13.11
CA PHE A 409 -7.76 -15.02 -12.41
C PHE A 409 -8.85 -14.40 -13.30
N LEU A 410 -8.61 -14.22 -14.60
CA LEU A 410 -9.66 -13.85 -15.57
C LEU A 410 -10.76 -14.92 -15.58
N ASN A 411 -10.35 -16.19 -15.61
CA ASN A 411 -11.27 -17.33 -15.62
C ASN A 411 -11.94 -17.54 -14.25
N ALA A 412 -11.23 -17.28 -13.14
CA ALA A 412 -11.86 -17.24 -11.81
C ALA A 412 -12.95 -16.17 -11.74
N ALA A 413 -12.67 -14.95 -12.19
CA ALA A 413 -13.65 -13.86 -12.23
C ALA A 413 -14.81 -14.15 -13.20
N ALA A 414 -14.56 -14.88 -14.30
CA ALA A 414 -15.59 -15.34 -15.22
C ALA A 414 -16.49 -16.45 -14.61
N ALA A 415 -15.93 -17.29 -13.73
CA ALA A 415 -16.68 -18.25 -12.91
C ALA A 415 -17.45 -17.59 -11.74
N GLY A 416 -17.36 -16.26 -11.57
CA GLY A 416 -18.06 -15.50 -10.55
C GLY A 416 -17.25 -15.21 -9.28
N ILE A 417 -15.97 -15.61 -9.24
CA ILE A 417 -15.11 -15.50 -8.06
C ILE A 417 -14.52 -14.09 -7.95
N PHE A 418 -14.74 -13.40 -6.84
CA PHE A 418 -14.15 -12.08 -6.61
C PHE A 418 -12.68 -12.21 -6.21
N VAL A 419 -11.76 -11.54 -6.92
CA VAL A 419 -10.32 -11.62 -6.63
C VAL A 419 -9.79 -10.30 -6.07
N SER A 420 -9.18 -10.37 -4.89
CA SER A 420 -8.45 -9.28 -4.23
C SER A 420 -6.95 -9.59 -4.25
N ALA A 421 -6.14 -8.64 -4.71
CA ALA A 421 -4.70 -8.84 -4.89
C ALA A 421 -3.88 -7.63 -4.40
N SER A 422 -2.70 -7.86 -3.83
CA SER A 422 -1.87 -6.83 -3.20
C SER A 422 -1.16 -5.92 -4.23
N ALA A 423 -1.21 -4.59 -4.06
CA ALA A 423 -0.62 -3.67 -5.04
C ALA A 423 0.91 -3.75 -5.17
N GLY A 424 1.61 -4.37 -4.21
CA GLY A 424 3.06 -4.42 -4.11
C GLY A 424 3.63 -3.47 -3.04
N ASN A 425 4.85 -3.75 -2.60
CA ASN A 425 5.52 -3.03 -1.49
C ASN A 425 6.77 -2.25 -1.96
N SER A 426 6.81 -1.86 -3.24
CA SER A 426 7.97 -1.24 -3.90
C SER A 426 7.84 0.28 -4.09
N GLY A 427 6.87 0.91 -3.42
CA GLY A 427 6.71 2.37 -3.39
C GLY A 427 7.84 3.11 -2.64
N PRO A 428 7.88 4.45 -2.67
CA PRO A 428 6.84 5.34 -3.19
C PRO A 428 7.05 5.76 -4.66
N THR A 429 8.04 5.20 -5.37
CA THR A 429 8.31 5.53 -6.78
C THR A 429 7.11 5.18 -7.66
N ALA A 430 6.82 6.03 -8.66
CA ALA A 430 5.77 5.79 -9.64
C ALA A 430 6.01 4.51 -10.45
N SER A 431 4.94 3.92 -11.00
CA SER A 431 4.98 2.73 -11.85
C SER A 431 5.62 1.49 -11.19
N THR A 432 5.32 1.30 -9.90
CA THR A 432 5.73 0.15 -9.08
C THR A 432 4.57 -0.78 -8.74
N VAL A 433 3.34 -0.47 -9.19
CA VAL A 433 2.12 -1.24 -8.93
C VAL A 433 2.05 -2.54 -9.72
N ASN A 434 1.80 -3.64 -9.01
CA ASN A 434 1.58 -4.97 -9.56
C ASN A 434 0.10 -5.19 -9.94
N HIS A 435 -0.20 -6.32 -10.58
CA HIS A 435 -1.56 -6.82 -10.82
C HIS A 435 -2.39 -5.83 -11.64
N ALA A 436 -1.87 -5.44 -12.80
CA ALA A 436 -2.49 -4.42 -13.65
C ALA A 436 -3.85 -4.84 -14.26
N SER A 437 -4.19 -6.13 -14.23
CA SER A 437 -5.33 -6.67 -14.95
C SER A 437 -6.70 -6.14 -14.46
N PRO A 438 -7.65 -5.84 -15.36
CA PRO A 438 -8.93 -5.21 -15.00
C PRO A 438 -9.84 -6.02 -14.08
N TRP A 439 -9.84 -7.36 -14.23
CA TRP A 439 -10.67 -8.31 -13.48
C TRP A 439 -10.19 -8.55 -12.04
N LEU A 440 -8.98 -8.10 -11.70
CA LEU A 440 -8.44 -8.10 -10.33
C LEU A 440 -8.83 -6.81 -9.60
N THR A 441 -9.06 -6.89 -8.29
CA THR A 441 -9.11 -5.72 -7.40
C THR A 441 -7.75 -5.53 -6.75
N THR A 442 -6.99 -4.54 -7.20
CA THR A 442 -5.61 -4.28 -6.74
C THR A 442 -5.60 -3.31 -5.57
N VAL A 443 -5.05 -3.73 -4.43
CA VAL A 443 -5.25 -3.06 -3.14
C VAL A 443 -3.99 -2.41 -2.58
N ALA A 444 -4.07 -1.10 -2.37
CA ALA A 444 -3.04 -0.28 -1.74
C ALA A 444 -3.11 -0.35 -0.20
N ALA A 445 -1.97 -0.20 0.48
CA ALA A 445 -1.90 -0.22 1.93
C ALA A 445 -1.99 1.19 2.52
N SER A 446 -2.91 1.41 3.46
CA SER A 446 -2.99 2.64 4.26
C SER A 446 -2.79 2.37 5.75
N THR A 447 -2.42 3.41 6.49
CA THR A 447 -2.43 3.43 7.95
C THR A 447 -3.87 3.49 8.50
N PHE A 448 -3.99 3.17 9.78
CA PHE A 448 -5.13 3.49 10.64
C PHE A 448 -4.59 4.09 11.95
N PRO A 449 -5.38 4.82 12.74
CA PRO A 449 -4.96 5.29 14.06
C PRO A 449 -4.60 4.11 14.96
N SER A 450 -3.51 4.20 15.71
CA SER A 450 -3.20 3.21 16.74
C SER A 450 -2.34 3.82 17.84
N ASP A 451 -2.52 3.36 19.08
CA ASP A 451 -1.71 3.77 20.25
C ASP A 451 -0.38 3.01 20.35
N LEU A 452 0.07 2.37 19.27
CA LEU A 452 1.32 1.58 19.17
C LEU A 452 2.55 2.51 19.08
N LEU A 453 2.72 3.36 20.08
CA LEU A 453 3.68 4.46 20.11
C LEU A 453 4.80 4.23 21.14
N GLY A 454 5.98 4.73 20.81
CA GLY A 454 7.10 4.88 21.73
C GLY A 454 7.78 6.23 21.54
N THR A 455 8.57 6.64 22.54
CA THR A 455 9.33 7.89 22.51
C THR A 455 10.82 7.60 22.70
N VAL A 456 11.65 8.09 21.78
CA VAL A 456 13.08 8.28 22.02
C VAL A 456 13.25 9.58 22.81
N LYS A 457 13.73 9.46 24.05
CA LYS A 457 14.14 10.59 24.88
C LYS A 457 15.66 10.68 24.89
N VAL A 458 16.19 11.82 24.46
CA VAL A 458 17.63 12.10 24.45
C VAL A 458 18.02 12.86 25.73
N SER A 459 19.24 12.70 26.21
CA SER A 459 19.72 13.34 27.45
C SER A 459 19.80 14.87 27.42
N ASP A 460 19.71 15.49 26.23
CA ASP A 460 19.54 16.94 26.07
C ASP A 460 18.09 17.43 26.33
N GLY A 461 17.17 16.51 26.63
CA GLY A 461 15.76 16.78 26.88
C GLY A 461 14.86 16.73 25.63
N SER A 462 15.42 16.47 24.44
CA SER A 462 14.62 16.32 23.22
C SER A 462 13.90 14.98 23.14
N LEU A 463 12.70 15.01 22.54
CA LEU A 463 11.77 13.88 22.47
C LEU A 463 11.36 13.64 21.02
N TYR A 464 11.37 12.39 20.59
CA TYR A 464 10.99 11.95 19.25
C TYR A 464 9.99 10.79 19.36
N ARG A 465 8.75 11.03 18.95
CA ARG A 465 7.72 9.99 18.80
C ARG A 465 8.11 9.07 17.64
N GLY A 466 7.79 7.78 17.77
CA GLY A 466 7.74 6.82 16.68
C GLY A 466 6.80 5.66 17.02
N ALA A 467 6.71 4.67 16.14
CA ALA A 467 5.97 3.43 16.43
C ALA A 467 6.77 2.51 17.37
N SER A 468 6.07 1.80 18.26
CA SER A 468 6.65 0.78 19.15
C SER A 468 5.58 -0.07 19.82
N ILE A 469 5.86 -1.36 20.01
CA ILE A 469 5.12 -2.26 20.92
C ILE A 469 6.01 -2.82 22.05
N MET A 470 7.12 -2.14 22.37
CA MET A 470 8.16 -2.71 23.25
C MET A 470 7.64 -3.12 24.65
N LYS A 471 8.14 -4.27 25.11
CA LYS A 471 7.72 -4.91 26.38
C LYS A 471 8.32 -4.20 27.60
N SER A 472 9.56 -3.74 27.48
CA SER A 472 10.32 -3.02 28.50
C SER A 472 10.88 -1.72 27.94
N GLU A 473 11.17 -0.78 28.85
CA GLU A 473 11.83 0.48 28.52
C GLU A 473 13.35 0.36 28.65
N VAL A 474 14.07 1.20 27.92
CA VAL A 474 15.52 1.35 28.04
C VAL A 474 15.80 2.69 28.71
N ALA A 475 16.56 2.70 29.80
CA ALA A 475 16.90 3.91 30.53
C ALA A 475 18.38 4.30 30.36
N ASP A 476 18.60 5.55 29.95
CA ASP A 476 19.87 6.29 29.95
C ASP A 476 21.09 5.51 29.43
N LYS A 477 20.94 4.86 28.27
CA LYS A 477 22.02 4.08 27.64
C LYS A 477 22.85 4.93 26.66
N PRO A 478 24.16 4.67 26.55
CA PRO A 478 24.95 5.20 25.44
C PRO A 478 24.37 4.73 24.11
N VAL A 479 24.54 5.55 23.07
CA VAL A 479 23.99 5.30 21.74
C VAL A 479 25.08 5.27 20.68
N VAL A 480 24.88 4.53 19.61
CA VAL A 480 25.80 4.49 18.46
C VAL A 480 25.02 4.43 17.15
N VAL A 481 25.41 5.26 16.18
CA VAL A 481 24.89 5.16 14.81
C VAL A 481 25.61 4.00 14.11
N ALA A 482 24.86 3.13 13.43
CA ALA A 482 25.38 1.85 12.96
C ALA A 482 26.60 1.93 12.02
N ALA A 483 26.75 3.01 11.23
CA ALA A 483 27.99 3.32 10.50
C ALA A 483 29.25 3.31 11.37
N ALA A 484 29.20 3.91 12.56
CA ALA A 484 30.33 3.94 13.49
C ALA A 484 30.55 2.58 14.17
N ALA A 485 29.54 1.72 14.19
CA ALA A 485 29.56 0.37 14.77
C ALA A 485 29.89 -0.74 13.75
N ALA A 486 30.31 -0.41 12.52
CA ALA A 486 30.59 -1.37 11.46
C ALA A 486 31.61 -2.45 11.86
N ALA A 487 31.31 -3.70 11.52
CA ALA A 487 32.26 -4.80 11.52
C ALA A 487 33.29 -4.66 10.37
N PRO A 488 34.48 -5.26 10.48
CA PRO A 488 35.48 -5.25 9.40
C PRO A 488 34.90 -5.81 8.09
N GLY A 489 35.01 -5.06 7.00
CA GLY A 489 34.51 -5.46 5.67
C GLY A 489 32.99 -5.39 5.47
N ALA A 490 32.22 -4.92 6.45
CA ALA A 490 30.76 -4.89 6.34
C ALA A 490 30.26 -3.93 5.24
N ALA A 491 29.43 -4.43 4.33
CA ALA A 491 28.68 -3.61 3.38
C ALA A 491 27.43 -3.02 4.05
N ASN A 492 27.15 -1.74 3.81
CA ASN A 492 25.97 -1.01 4.32
C ASN A 492 25.67 -1.21 5.83
N PRO A 493 26.65 -1.06 6.75
CA PRO A 493 26.46 -1.31 8.19
C PRO A 493 25.37 -0.43 8.81
N ASN A 494 25.09 0.74 8.23
CA ASN A 494 23.92 1.58 8.52
C ASN A 494 22.61 0.81 8.62
N LEU A 495 22.44 -0.25 7.83
CA LEU A 495 21.22 -1.04 7.79
C LEU A 495 21.11 -2.05 8.93
N CYS A 496 22.14 -2.25 9.78
CA CYS A 496 22.14 -3.27 10.83
C CYS A 496 21.78 -4.68 10.31
N GLY A 497 22.29 -5.05 9.13
CA GLY A 497 22.09 -6.39 8.58
C GLY A 497 22.86 -7.47 9.34
N PRO A 498 22.44 -8.74 9.26
CA PRO A 498 23.15 -9.86 9.91
C PRO A 498 24.66 -9.83 9.61
N GLY A 499 25.49 -9.93 10.65
CA GLY A 499 26.95 -9.89 10.55
C GLY A 499 27.57 -8.52 10.25
N THR A 500 26.80 -7.44 10.07
CA THR A 500 27.35 -6.13 9.71
C THR A 500 27.84 -5.29 10.90
N LEU A 501 27.51 -5.67 12.14
CA LEU A 501 27.82 -4.91 13.34
C LEU A 501 28.94 -5.55 14.20
N ASP A 502 29.77 -4.69 14.79
CA ASP A 502 30.87 -5.06 15.69
C ASP A 502 30.38 -5.16 17.14
N ALA A 503 30.55 -6.33 17.76
CA ALA A 503 30.11 -6.58 19.14
C ALA A 503 30.80 -5.69 20.18
N GLY A 504 32.09 -5.39 20.03
CA GLY A 504 32.83 -4.50 20.93
C GLY A 504 32.34 -3.05 20.86
N LYS A 505 31.78 -2.63 19.71
CA LYS A 505 31.20 -1.29 19.53
C LYS A 505 29.73 -1.21 19.92
N VAL A 506 28.96 -2.30 19.85
CA VAL A 506 27.51 -2.36 20.10
C VAL A 506 27.15 -2.73 21.55
N ALA A 507 27.93 -3.58 22.21
CA ALA A 507 27.58 -4.15 23.51
C ALA A 507 27.15 -3.08 24.55
N GLY A 508 25.97 -3.28 25.15
CA GLY A 508 25.40 -2.41 26.18
C GLY A 508 24.78 -1.10 25.69
N LYS A 509 24.74 -0.84 24.37
CA LYS A 509 24.26 0.42 23.77
C LYS A 509 22.91 0.26 23.07
N VAL A 510 22.27 1.41 22.80
CA VAL A 510 21.21 1.52 21.81
C VAL A 510 21.83 1.79 20.43
N VAL A 511 21.33 1.15 19.38
CA VAL A 511 21.86 1.31 18.01
C VAL A 511 20.87 2.07 17.14
N VAL A 512 21.32 3.10 16.43
CA VAL A 512 20.52 3.79 15.39
C VAL A 512 20.74 3.08 14.06
N CYS A 513 19.68 2.48 13.54
CA CYS A 513 19.66 1.69 12.31
C CYS A 513 18.79 2.36 11.25
N ASP A 514 19.29 2.44 10.02
CA ASP A 514 18.53 2.98 8.89
C ASP A 514 17.51 1.95 8.38
N ARG A 515 16.29 2.43 8.08
CA ARG A 515 15.35 1.68 7.24
C ARG A 515 15.94 1.53 5.84
N GLY A 516 15.84 0.32 5.31
CA GLY A 516 16.26 -0.07 3.97
C GLY A 516 15.88 -1.53 3.72
N VAL A 517 16.52 -2.17 2.75
CA VAL A 517 16.11 -3.50 2.22
C VAL A 517 16.18 -4.67 3.22
N VAL A 518 16.95 -4.56 4.30
CA VAL A 518 16.99 -5.57 5.38
C VAL A 518 15.70 -5.53 6.21
N ASP A 519 15.16 -6.70 6.55
CA ASP A 519 13.99 -6.85 7.41
C ASP A 519 14.14 -6.19 8.77
N ARG A 520 13.08 -5.53 9.21
CA ARG A 520 13.11 -4.66 10.40
C ARG A 520 13.35 -5.47 11.68
N THR A 521 12.77 -6.66 11.78
CA THR A 521 12.98 -7.61 12.89
C THR A 521 14.39 -8.22 12.88
N ALA A 522 14.95 -8.54 11.71
CA ALA A 522 16.32 -9.02 11.57
C ALA A 522 17.37 -7.99 12.05
N LYS A 523 17.11 -6.69 11.88
CA LYS A 523 17.96 -5.61 12.45
C LYS A 523 18.04 -5.68 13.97
N SER A 524 16.88 -5.83 14.63
CA SER A 524 16.85 -5.99 16.09
C SER A 524 17.54 -7.28 16.54
N GLN A 525 17.50 -8.34 15.74
CA GLN A 525 18.19 -9.60 16.02
C GLN A 525 19.71 -9.48 15.90
N GLU A 526 20.24 -8.80 14.88
CA GLU A 526 21.68 -8.48 14.79
C GLU A 526 22.12 -7.62 15.98
N VAL A 527 21.38 -6.55 16.31
CA VAL A 527 21.72 -5.69 17.45
C VAL A 527 21.76 -6.50 18.77
N LEU A 528 20.78 -7.39 19.00
CA LEU A 528 20.78 -8.31 20.13
C LEU A 528 21.97 -9.27 20.11
N ALA A 529 22.26 -9.90 18.96
CA ALA A 529 23.36 -10.85 18.79
C ALA A 529 24.75 -10.20 19.01
N LYS A 530 24.87 -8.88 18.82
CA LYS A 530 26.06 -8.10 19.15
C LYS A 530 26.04 -7.47 20.56
N GLY A 531 25.08 -7.86 21.40
CA GLY A 531 24.97 -7.43 22.80
C GLY A 531 24.35 -6.04 23.02
N GLY A 532 23.72 -5.46 22.00
CA GLY A 532 22.97 -4.21 22.10
C GLY A 532 21.69 -4.39 22.91
N VAL A 533 21.21 -3.29 23.52
CA VAL A 533 20.10 -3.31 24.50
C VAL A 533 18.84 -2.58 24.02
N GLY A 534 18.86 -2.02 22.82
CA GLY A 534 17.71 -1.41 22.17
C GLY A 534 18.06 -0.87 20.78
N MET A 535 17.06 -0.52 19.99
CA MET A 535 17.23 0.00 18.64
C MET A 535 16.39 1.27 18.40
N ILE A 536 16.93 2.19 17.62
CA ILE A 536 16.18 3.29 17.02
C ILE A 536 16.19 3.05 15.52
N LEU A 537 15.04 2.69 14.96
CA LEU A 537 14.89 2.52 13.51
C LEU A 537 14.50 3.88 12.91
N VAL A 538 15.24 4.35 11.90
CA VAL A 538 15.00 5.66 11.27
C VAL A 538 14.63 5.51 9.80
N ASN A 539 13.46 6.05 9.42
CA ASN A 539 13.13 6.28 8.02
C ASN A 539 13.97 7.42 7.46
N LEU A 540 14.58 7.25 6.28
CA LEU A 540 15.38 8.30 5.63
C LEU A 540 14.55 9.27 4.76
N THR A 541 13.32 8.86 4.43
CA THR A 541 12.30 9.63 3.71
C THR A 541 10.96 9.44 4.42
N SER A 542 9.96 10.29 4.17
CA SER A 542 8.66 10.13 4.84
C SER A 542 7.99 8.82 4.37
N SER A 543 7.67 7.93 5.31
CA SER A 543 7.10 6.60 5.07
C SER A 543 6.15 6.18 6.19
N SER A 544 5.70 4.93 6.22
CA SER A 544 5.00 4.34 7.37
C SER A 544 5.93 4.22 8.59
N GLU A 545 5.35 4.31 9.79
CA GLU A 545 5.99 3.86 11.03
C GLU A 545 5.44 2.47 11.37
N ASP A 546 6.29 1.48 11.16
CA ASP A 546 5.99 0.07 11.37
C ASP A 546 6.46 -0.34 12.78
N ALA A 547 5.56 -0.86 13.61
CA ALA A 547 5.78 -1.05 15.04
C ALA A 547 6.54 -2.34 15.38
N ASP A 548 6.31 -3.41 14.57
CA ASP A 548 6.86 -4.78 14.55
C ASP A 548 7.12 -5.49 15.91
N ASN A 549 7.05 -6.83 15.94
CA ASN A 549 7.53 -7.58 17.11
C ASN A 549 9.07 -7.68 17.11
N HIS A 550 9.74 -6.57 17.46
CA HIS A 550 11.18 -6.51 17.63
C HIS A 550 11.63 -7.29 18.87
N VAL A 551 12.71 -8.09 18.72
CA VAL A 551 13.29 -8.90 19.80
C VAL A 551 13.93 -8.09 20.94
N ILE A 552 14.17 -6.79 20.73
CA ILE A 552 14.66 -5.83 21.72
C ILE A 552 13.83 -4.55 21.67
N PRO A 553 13.77 -3.75 22.76
CA PRO A 553 13.06 -2.48 22.79
C PRO A 553 13.47 -1.58 21.62
N THR A 554 12.49 -1.19 20.82
CA THR A 554 12.70 -0.48 19.56
C THR A 554 11.69 0.66 19.42
N VAL A 555 12.13 1.81 18.90
CA VAL A 555 11.23 2.89 18.44
C VAL A 555 11.56 3.20 16.98
N HIS A 556 10.55 3.16 16.12
CA HIS A 556 10.67 3.45 14.69
C HIS A 556 10.16 4.86 14.39
N VAL A 557 11.09 5.78 14.11
CA VAL A 557 10.82 7.22 13.94
C VAL A 557 10.78 7.59 12.46
N ASN A 558 9.78 8.38 12.05
CA ASN A 558 9.63 8.86 10.68
C ASN A 558 10.42 10.14 10.33
N ALA A 559 10.69 10.32 9.04
CA ALA A 559 11.21 11.59 8.54
C ALA A 559 10.13 12.69 8.57
N PRO A 560 10.50 13.97 8.78
CA PRO A 560 11.86 14.51 8.88
C PRO A 560 12.51 14.35 10.27
N LYS A 561 11.77 13.94 11.29
CA LYS A 561 12.25 13.93 12.69
C LYS A 561 13.30 12.86 12.98
N SER A 562 13.25 11.75 12.26
CA SER A 562 14.27 10.71 12.23
C SER A 562 15.64 11.22 11.76
N LEU A 563 15.67 12.10 10.75
CA LEU A 563 16.90 12.68 10.20
C LEU A 563 17.53 13.67 11.18
N GLU A 564 16.69 14.48 11.83
CA GLU A 564 17.11 15.38 12.92
C GLU A 564 17.71 14.58 14.09
N LEU A 565 17.03 13.51 14.53
CA LEU A 565 17.50 12.60 15.56
C LEU A 565 18.82 11.92 15.19
N LYS A 566 18.91 11.30 14.01
CA LYS A 566 20.12 10.61 13.55
C LYS A 566 21.31 11.57 13.50
N SER A 567 21.16 12.72 12.87
CA SER A 567 22.23 13.72 12.75
C SER A 567 22.68 14.25 14.12
N LYS A 568 21.75 14.45 15.07
CA LYS A 568 22.09 14.84 16.45
C LYS A 568 22.94 13.79 17.16
N LEU A 569 22.54 12.51 17.08
CA LEU A 569 23.24 11.41 17.75
C LEU A 569 24.58 11.09 17.10
N GLU A 570 24.72 11.29 15.78
CA GLU A 570 25.98 11.20 15.06
C GLU A 570 26.95 12.33 15.46
N ALA A 571 26.45 13.56 15.59
CA ALA A 571 27.25 14.73 15.94
C ALA A 571 27.73 14.77 17.41
N ASN A 572 27.04 14.09 18.33
CA ASN A 572 27.40 14.06 19.75
C ASN A 572 27.28 12.66 20.39
N PRO A 573 28.35 11.83 20.30
CA PRO A 573 28.39 10.49 20.90
C PRO A 573 28.34 10.45 22.44
N ALA A 574 28.38 11.60 23.13
CA ALA A 574 28.23 11.66 24.59
C ALA A 574 26.75 11.74 25.04
N LEU A 575 25.81 11.87 24.10
CA LEU A 575 24.38 11.78 24.41
C LEU A 575 24.01 10.35 24.81
N THR A 576 23.12 10.23 25.78
CA THR A 576 22.44 8.97 26.11
C THR A 576 21.00 9.05 25.64
N VAL A 577 20.40 7.88 25.40
CA VAL A 577 19.00 7.75 25.01
C VAL A 577 18.25 6.83 25.96
N SER A 578 16.98 7.17 26.17
CA SER A 578 15.99 6.29 26.76
C SER A 578 14.91 5.97 25.72
N LEU A 579 14.43 4.74 25.69
CA LEU A 579 13.30 4.29 24.89
C LEU A 579 12.13 4.06 25.84
N VAL A 580 11.12 4.93 25.77
CA VAL A 580 10.00 5.01 26.73
C VAL A 580 8.67 4.70 26.04
N LYS A 581 7.74 4.00 26.70
CA LYS A 581 6.46 3.61 26.09
C LYS A 581 5.52 4.79 25.92
N GLY A 582 4.70 4.73 24.88
CA GLY A 582 3.73 5.77 24.55
C GLY A 582 4.39 7.05 24.02
N ASP A 583 3.56 8.07 23.83
CA ASP A 583 4.00 9.39 23.43
C ASP A 583 4.25 10.33 24.62
N LEU A 584 5.45 10.91 24.67
CA LEU A 584 5.75 12.03 25.58
C LEU A 584 5.87 13.38 24.87
N THR A 585 5.73 13.43 23.54
CA THR A 585 5.92 14.67 22.77
C THR A 585 4.74 15.65 22.89
N GLY A 586 3.53 15.16 23.17
CA GLY A 586 2.32 15.98 23.25
C GLY A 586 1.85 16.50 21.89
N LEU A 587 2.36 15.93 20.78
CA LEU A 587 1.89 16.23 19.43
C LEU A 587 0.45 15.71 19.23
N PRO A 588 -0.34 16.26 18.29
CA PRO A 588 -1.62 15.65 17.92
C PRO A 588 -1.43 14.20 17.42
N PRO A 589 -2.46 13.35 17.47
CA PRO A 589 -2.45 12.06 16.78
C PRO A 589 -2.11 12.21 15.30
N ALA A 590 -1.47 11.21 14.70
CA ALA A 590 -1.20 11.22 13.27
C ALA A 590 -2.52 11.19 12.47
N ALA A 591 -2.58 11.93 11.36
CA ALA A 591 -3.71 11.86 10.45
C ALA A 591 -3.87 10.43 9.89
N ALA A 592 -5.09 9.98 9.65
CA ALA A 592 -5.37 8.67 9.07
C ALA A 592 -6.73 8.67 8.35
N PRO A 593 -6.95 7.81 7.34
CA PRO A 593 -5.97 6.89 6.76
C PRO A 593 -4.98 7.61 5.81
N GLN A 594 -3.67 7.46 6.05
CA GLN A 594 -2.61 7.89 5.13
C GLN A 594 -2.13 6.71 4.30
N ILE A 595 -1.70 6.93 3.07
CA ILE A 595 -1.10 5.87 2.26
C ILE A 595 0.28 5.47 2.82
N ALA A 596 0.56 4.17 2.91
CA ALA A 596 1.85 3.68 3.39
C ALA A 596 2.98 4.01 2.40
N GLY A 597 4.14 4.44 2.88
CA GLY A 597 5.28 4.83 2.03
C GLY A 597 5.75 3.71 1.10
N PHE A 598 5.77 2.46 1.60
CA PHE A 598 6.10 1.28 0.81
C PHE A 598 5.02 0.88 -0.20
N SER A 599 3.75 1.31 -0.05
CA SER A 599 2.68 0.86 -0.95
C SER A 599 3.04 1.26 -2.37
N SER A 600 3.10 0.29 -3.28
CA SER A 600 3.41 0.53 -4.68
C SER A 600 2.42 1.49 -5.35
N ARG A 601 2.90 2.22 -6.36
CA ARG A 601 2.20 3.35 -6.98
C ARG A 601 1.96 3.11 -8.47
N GLY A 602 0.84 3.64 -8.96
CA GLY A 602 0.62 3.81 -10.40
C GLY A 602 1.49 4.92 -11.01
N PRO A 603 1.26 5.27 -12.29
CA PRO A 603 0.41 4.52 -13.24
C PRO A 603 0.99 3.14 -13.52
N THR A 604 0.16 2.14 -13.84
CA THR A 604 0.71 0.91 -14.45
C THR A 604 1.28 1.23 -15.84
N LEU A 605 2.29 0.48 -16.26
CA LEU A 605 2.83 0.56 -17.63
C LEU A 605 2.02 -0.28 -18.63
N ALA A 606 1.18 -1.19 -18.14
CA ALA A 606 0.32 -2.01 -18.97
C ALA A 606 -0.69 -1.16 -19.75
N SER A 607 -1.04 -1.60 -20.97
CA SER A 607 -2.02 -0.92 -21.83
C SER A 607 -1.76 0.59 -22.01
N GLY A 608 -0.49 0.99 -22.10
CA GLY A 608 -0.07 2.38 -22.29
C GLY A 608 -0.37 3.32 -21.11
N GLY A 609 -0.83 2.81 -19.96
CA GLY A 609 -1.28 3.60 -18.82
C GLY A 609 -2.76 4.02 -18.86
N ASP A 610 -3.58 3.45 -19.74
CA ASP A 610 -5.03 3.69 -19.82
C ASP A 610 -5.85 2.95 -18.74
N LEU A 611 -5.19 2.20 -17.85
CA LEU A 611 -5.80 1.53 -16.69
C LEU A 611 -5.32 2.21 -15.39
N LEU A 612 -6.27 2.66 -14.56
CA LEU A 612 -5.95 3.28 -13.27
C LEU A 612 -5.69 2.18 -12.22
N LYS A 613 -4.49 2.16 -11.64
CA LYS A 613 -4.08 1.26 -10.56
C LYS A 613 -3.28 2.03 -9.50
N PRO A 614 -3.34 1.65 -8.20
CA PRO A 614 -4.21 0.61 -7.62
C PRO A 614 -5.70 0.97 -7.73
N ASP A 615 -6.60 0.01 -7.47
CA ASP A 615 -8.05 0.21 -7.58
C ASP A 615 -8.63 0.89 -6.32
N ILE A 616 -8.19 0.47 -5.13
CA ILE A 616 -8.68 0.93 -3.83
C ILE A 616 -7.60 0.77 -2.76
N SER A 617 -7.79 1.34 -1.58
CA SER A 617 -6.93 1.14 -0.40
C SER A 617 -7.69 0.60 0.82
N ALA A 618 -6.96 -0.10 1.68
CA ALA A 618 -7.46 -0.66 2.94
C ALA A 618 -6.33 -0.68 4.00
N PRO A 619 -6.63 -0.92 5.29
CA PRO A 619 -5.62 -0.98 6.34
C PRO A 619 -4.54 -2.04 6.04
N GLY A 620 -3.27 -1.63 6.05
CA GLY A 620 -2.14 -2.50 5.69
C GLY A 620 -0.83 -2.13 6.39
N VAL A 621 -0.87 -1.35 7.46
CA VAL A 621 0.28 -0.99 8.31
C VAL A 621 -0.08 -1.35 9.74
N ASN A 622 0.79 -2.09 10.44
CA ASN A 622 0.56 -2.56 11.81
C ASN A 622 -0.76 -3.33 11.99
N VAL A 623 -1.09 -4.21 11.03
CA VAL A 623 -2.27 -5.08 11.14
C VAL A 623 -1.95 -6.25 12.08
N LEU A 624 -2.73 -6.35 13.16
CA LEU A 624 -2.70 -7.48 14.08
C LEU A 624 -3.60 -8.60 13.57
N ALA A 625 -3.05 -9.79 13.37
CA ALA A 625 -3.80 -10.99 13.01
C ALA A 625 -3.08 -12.26 13.52
N GLY A 626 -3.58 -13.43 13.16
CA GLY A 626 -2.99 -14.71 13.52
C GLY A 626 -1.66 -14.98 12.79
N VAL A 627 -0.74 -15.69 13.42
CA VAL A 627 0.53 -16.14 12.82
C VAL A 627 0.75 -17.64 13.10
N SER A 628 1.74 -18.24 12.45
CA SER A 628 2.15 -19.62 12.73
C SER A 628 3.05 -19.67 13.96
N THR A 629 2.75 -20.59 14.87
CA THR A 629 3.56 -20.87 16.05
C THR A 629 4.95 -21.40 15.70
N ILE A 630 5.14 -21.93 14.49
CA ILE A 630 6.44 -22.36 13.95
C ILE A 630 7.32 -21.13 13.68
N GLY A 631 6.90 -20.27 12.74
CA GLY A 631 7.67 -19.08 12.32
C GLY A 631 7.74 -17.94 13.34
N ASN A 632 6.84 -17.91 14.34
CA ASN A 632 6.81 -16.86 15.36
C ASN A 632 7.12 -17.36 16.79
N HIS A 633 7.97 -18.38 16.92
CA HIS A 633 8.51 -18.85 18.21
C HIS A 633 7.45 -19.17 19.28
N GLY A 634 6.34 -19.79 18.87
CA GLY A 634 5.21 -20.14 19.73
C GLY A 634 4.15 -19.04 19.91
N ALA A 635 4.34 -17.84 19.37
CA ALA A 635 3.29 -16.83 19.35
C ALA A 635 2.19 -17.18 18.32
N GLN A 636 0.93 -16.91 18.67
CA GLN A 636 -0.23 -17.15 17.80
C GLN A 636 -0.76 -15.88 17.12
N PHE A 637 -0.28 -14.70 17.51
CA PHE A 637 -0.67 -13.41 16.94
C PHE A 637 0.55 -12.55 16.66
N GLY A 638 0.47 -11.68 15.66
CA GLY A 638 1.58 -10.82 15.24
C GLY A 638 1.13 -9.60 14.45
N PHE A 639 1.92 -8.53 14.55
CA PHE A 639 1.76 -7.33 13.73
C PHE A 639 2.54 -7.47 12.43
N MET A 640 1.89 -7.23 11.28
CA MET A 640 2.52 -7.16 9.97
C MET A 640 2.09 -5.91 9.19
N SER A 641 2.97 -5.45 8.30
CA SER A 641 2.74 -4.32 7.39
C SER A 641 3.03 -4.73 5.96
N GLY A 642 2.10 -4.46 5.06
CA GLY A 642 2.20 -4.75 3.63
C GLY A 642 0.88 -4.53 2.91
N THR A 643 0.94 -4.33 1.60
CA THR A 643 -0.25 -4.49 0.72
C THR A 643 -0.82 -5.91 0.81
N SER A 644 0.01 -6.88 1.19
CA SER A 644 -0.37 -8.23 1.61
C SER A 644 -1.39 -8.29 2.75
N MET A 645 -1.43 -7.29 3.65
CA MET A 645 -2.40 -7.19 4.74
C MET A 645 -3.61 -6.33 4.34
N ALA A 646 -3.48 -5.46 3.33
CA ALA A 646 -4.59 -4.68 2.79
C ALA A 646 -5.49 -5.51 1.86
N ALA A 647 -4.92 -6.38 1.02
CA ALA A 647 -5.66 -7.30 0.15
C ALA A 647 -6.70 -8.19 0.89
N PRO A 648 -6.39 -8.83 2.02
CA PRO A 648 -7.35 -9.67 2.75
C PRO A 648 -8.46 -8.87 3.41
N HIS A 649 -8.26 -7.58 3.75
CA HIS A 649 -9.37 -6.72 4.16
C HIS A 649 -10.41 -6.58 3.04
N ILE A 650 -9.97 -6.30 1.82
CA ILE A 650 -10.86 -6.18 0.65
C ILE A 650 -11.46 -7.54 0.25
N ALA A 651 -10.70 -8.64 0.38
CA ALA A 651 -11.24 -9.98 0.21
C ALA A 651 -12.38 -10.24 1.21
N GLY A 652 -12.15 -9.98 2.50
CA GLY A 652 -13.16 -10.09 3.55
C GLY A 652 -14.39 -9.21 3.28
N PHE A 653 -14.23 -7.97 2.81
CA PHE A 653 -15.36 -7.16 2.33
C PHE A 653 -16.08 -7.78 1.12
N GLY A 654 -15.37 -8.45 0.21
CA GLY A 654 -15.97 -9.23 -0.87
C GLY A 654 -16.86 -10.34 -0.32
N ALA A 655 -16.42 -11.04 0.72
CA ALA A 655 -17.21 -12.08 1.39
C ALA A 655 -18.41 -11.52 2.17
N LEU A 656 -18.29 -10.35 2.79
CA LEU A 656 -19.44 -9.63 3.36
C LEU A 656 -20.47 -9.28 2.28
N VAL A 657 -20.03 -8.70 1.16
CA VAL A 657 -20.92 -8.30 0.05
C VAL A 657 -21.60 -9.52 -0.54
N LEU A 658 -20.87 -10.58 -0.91
CA LEU A 658 -21.46 -11.80 -1.49
C LEU A 658 -22.35 -12.55 -0.49
N GLY A 659 -22.05 -12.54 0.81
CA GLY A 659 -22.94 -13.12 1.83
C GLY A 659 -24.32 -12.42 1.92
N LYS A 660 -24.42 -11.17 1.46
CA LYS A 660 -25.69 -10.42 1.39
C LYS A 660 -26.27 -10.32 -0.02
N GLN A 661 -25.42 -10.34 -1.04
CA GLN A 661 -25.72 -10.14 -2.45
C GLN A 661 -25.11 -11.28 -3.29
N PRO A 662 -25.51 -12.55 -3.07
CA PRO A 662 -24.79 -13.73 -3.57
C PRO A 662 -24.89 -13.94 -5.10
N LYS A 663 -25.54 -13.03 -5.82
CA LYS A 663 -25.66 -13.04 -7.29
C LYS A 663 -25.00 -11.82 -7.95
N TRP A 664 -24.19 -11.06 -7.22
CA TRP A 664 -23.39 -9.98 -7.79
C TRP A 664 -22.13 -10.55 -8.43
N THR A 665 -21.80 -10.07 -9.62
CA THR A 665 -20.56 -10.42 -10.32
C THR A 665 -19.34 -9.78 -9.64
N PRO A 666 -18.13 -10.34 -9.81
CA PRO A 666 -16.88 -9.73 -9.30
C PRO A 666 -16.71 -8.26 -9.65
N ALA A 667 -16.99 -7.87 -10.89
CA ALA A 667 -16.93 -6.47 -11.33
C ALA A 667 -17.92 -5.57 -10.60
N ARG A 668 -19.13 -6.07 -10.27
CA ARG A 668 -20.12 -5.33 -9.48
C ARG A 668 -19.67 -5.14 -8.04
N VAL A 669 -19.10 -6.18 -7.42
CA VAL A 669 -18.51 -6.12 -6.07
C VAL A 669 -17.37 -5.09 -6.04
N LYS A 670 -16.42 -5.18 -6.99
CA LYS A 670 -15.34 -4.20 -7.19
C LYS A 670 -15.88 -2.77 -7.37
N SER A 671 -16.85 -2.59 -8.27
CA SER A 671 -17.45 -1.27 -8.54
C SER A 671 -18.16 -0.69 -7.33
N ALA A 672 -18.86 -1.50 -6.53
CA ALA A 672 -19.53 -1.02 -5.34
C ALA A 672 -18.52 -0.44 -4.35
N MET A 673 -17.47 -1.20 -4.02
CA MET A 673 -16.38 -0.76 -3.14
C MET A 673 -15.70 0.53 -3.62
N MET A 674 -15.29 0.57 -4.89
CA MET A 674 -14.57 1.73 -5.45
C MET A 674 -15.45 2.99 -5.46
N THR A 675 -16.70 2.88 -5.90
CA THR A 675 -17.59 4.05 -6.02
C THR A 675 -18.11 4.62 -4.70
N THR A 676 -18.02 3.85 -3.61
CA THR A 676 -18.40 4.28 -2.26
C THR A 676 -17.22 4.68 -1.37
N ALA A 677 -15.98 4.43 -1.80
CA ALA A 677 -14.76 4.76 -1.07
C ALA A 677 -14.70 6.24 -0.66
N TYR A 678 -14.00 6.52 0.44
CA TYR A 678 -13.80 7.87 0.96
C TYR A 678 -12.33 8.33 0.81
N PRO A 679 -12.05 9.65 0.77
CA PRO A 679 -10.69 10.13 0.54
C PRO A 679 -9.69 9.73 1.64
N LEU A 680 -8.48 9.37 1.22
CA LEU A 680 -7.29 9.31 2.08
C LEU A 680 -6.86 10.73 2.49
N VAL A 681 -5.98 10.83 3.49
CA VAL A 681 -5.35 12.08 3.92
C VAL A 681 -3.83 12.05 3.76
N ASN A 682 -3.22 13.23 3.71
CA ASN A 682 -1.78 13.44 3.79
C ASN A 682 -1.34 13.60 5.27
N ALA A 683 -0.03 13.67 5.52
CA ALA A 683 0.53 13.80 6.87
C ALA A 683 0.12 15.09 7.62
N ASP A 684 -0.26 16.14 6.90
CA ASP A 684 -0.79 17.40 7.44
C ASP A 684 -2.33 17.40 7.64
N GLY A 685 -2.99 16.28 7.34
CA GLY A 685 -4.45 16.13 7.41
C GLY A 685 -5.21 16.67 6.19
N THR A 686 -4.53 17.20 5.17
CA THR A 686 -5.20 17.60 3.91
C THR A 686 -5.65 16.37 3.11
N PRO A 687 -6.71 16.46 2.28
CA PRO A 687 -7.13 15.34 1.43
C PRO A 687 -6.03 14.93 0.44
N ASN A 688 -5.81 13.63 0.28
CA ASN A 688 -4.96 13.09 -0.77
C ASN A 688 -5.75 13.06 -2.09
N THR A 689 -5.21 13.70 -3.13
CA THR A 689 -5.84 13.89 -4.45
C THR A 689 -5.15 13.11 -5.57
N ASP A 690 -4.22 12.21 -5.24
CA ASP A 690 -3.47 11.40 -6.20
C ASP A 690 -3.98 9.94 -6.22
N PRO A 691 -4.77 9.55 -7.24
CA PRO A 691 -5.36 8.23 -7.31
C PRO A 691 -4.33 7.14 -7.67
N PHE A 692 -3.11 7.49 -8.09
CA PHE A 692 -2.03 6.50 -8.23
C PHE A 692 -1.48 6.02 -6.89
N GLN A 693 -1.94 6.59 -5.78
CA GLN A 693 -1.58 6.18 -4.43
C GLN A 693 -2.60 5.20 -3.83
N GLY A 694 -3.88 5.53 -3.87
CA GLY A 694 -4.96 4.76 -3.22
C GLY A 694 -6.15 4.41 -4.11
N GLY A 695 -6.04 4.59 -5.43
CA GLY A 695 -7.12 4.33 -6.37
C GLY A 695 -8.32 5.25 -6.14
N ALA A 696 -9.50 4.65 -5.93
CA ALA A 696 -10.72 5.37 -5.62
C ALA A 696 -10.77 5.94 -4.18
N GLY A 697 -9.87 5.53 -3.28
CA GLY A 697 -9.82 5.97 -1.89
C GLY A 697 -9.74 4.80 -0.90
N HIS A 698 -10.13 5.05 0.35
CA HIS A 698 -10.22 4.05 1.40
C HIS A 698 -11.62 3.40 1.43
N ILE A 699 -11.67 2.09 1.67
CA ILE A 699 -12.92 1.30 1.71
C ILE A 699 -13.94 1.82 2.76
N ASP A 700 -15.21 1.95 2.35
CA ASP A 700 -16.32 2.36 3.23
C ASP A 700 -17.30 1.20 3.48
N SER A 701 -17.21 0.60 4.66
CA SER A 701 -18.11 -0.47 5.12
C SER A 701 -19.58 -0.04 5.22
N THR A 702 -19.85 1.23 5.45
CA THR A 702 -21.19 1.76 5.74
C THR A 702 -22.02 1.97 4.48
N ARG A 703 -21.38 1.94 3.31
CA ARG A 703 -21.99 2.26 2.01
C ARG A 703 -21.86 1.16 0.96
N VAL A 704 -20.97 0.18 1.13
CA VAL A 704 -20.63 -0.82 0.09
C VAL A 704 -21.83 -1.62 -0.46
N LEU A 705 -22.89 -1.83 0.33
CA LEU A 705 -24.11 -2.51 -0.15
C LEU A 705 -25.11 -1.61 -0.89
N ASP A 706 -24.93 -0.28 -0.84
CA ASP A 706 -25.83 0.72 -1.42
C ASP A 706 -25.05 1.79 -2.23
N PRO A 707 -24.31 1.38 -3.30
CA PRO A 707 -23.51 2.29 -4.12
C PRO A 707 -24.37 3.17 -5.04
N GLY A 708 -25.66 2.85 -5.23
CA GLY A 708 -26.55 3.55 -6.15
C GLY A 708 -26.37 3.16 -7.62
N LEU A 709 -25.20 3.42 -8.20
CA LEU A 709 -24.82 2.97 -9.55
C LEU A 709 -23.57 2.08 -9.50
N VAL A 710 -23.45 1.16 -10.46
CA VAL A 710 -22.28 0.28 -10.63
C VAL A 710 -21.86 0.21 -12.10
N TYR A 711 -20.57 -0.03 -12.32
CA TYR A 711 -19.95 -0.28 -13.62
C TYR A 711 -19.75 -1.79 -13.76
N ASP A 712 -20.70 -2.46 -14.41
CA ASP A 712 -20.63 -3.91 -14.64
C ASP A 712 -19.69 -4.25 -15.80
N SER A 713 -18.90 -5.31 -15.65
CA SER A 713 -18.07 -5.86 -16.73
C SER A 713 -17.92 -7.38 -16.55
N GLY A 714 -17.68 -8.11 -17.63
CA GLY A 714 -17.47 -9.56 -17.60
C GLY A 714 -16.63 -10.10 -18.76
N ILE A 715 -16.61 -11.42 -18.90
CA ILE A 715 -15.71 -12.16 -19.81
C ILE A 715 -15.72 -11.65 -21.26
N GLN A 716 -16.88 -11.25 -21.81
CA GLN A 716 -16.95 -10.71 -23.17
C GLN A 716 -16.23 -9.35 -23.28
N ASP A 717 -16.37 -8.48 -22.29
CA ASP A 717 -15.65 -7.19 -22.28
C ASP A 717 -14.14 -7.40 -22.09
N TRP A 718 -13.73 -8.38 -21.28
CA TRP A 718 -12.32 -8.66 -21.02
C TRP A 718 -11.62 -9.29 -22.22
N LEU A 719 -12.28 -10.24 -22.91
CA LEU A 719 -11.79 -10.78 -24.18
C LEU A 719 -11.78 -9.71 -25.29
N GLY A 720 -12.81 -8.85 -25.36
CA GLY A 720 -12.84 -7.71 -26.27
C GLY A 720 -11.72 -6.70 -25.98
N PHE A 721 -11.41 -6.45 -24.70
CA PHE A 721 -10.27 -5.64 -24.27
C PHE A 721 -8.95 -6.25 -24.72
N LEU A 722 -8.72 -7.54 -24.47
CA LEU A 722 -7.50 -8.25 -24.86
C LEU A 722 -7.32 -8.25 -26.40
N ASN A 723 -8.37 -8.54 -27.16
CA ASN A 723 -8.38 -8.40 -28.63
C ASN A 723 -8.02 -6.96 -29.05
N GLY A 724 -8.55 -5.95 -28.34
CA GLY A 724 -8.24 -4.54 -28.56
C GLY A 724 -6.81 -4.13 -28.17
N GLN A 725 -6.10 -4.95 -27.39
CA GLN A 725 -4.65 -4.82 -27.14
C GLN A 725 -3.80 -5.62 -28.15
N GLY A 726 -4.43 -6.25 -29.16
CA GLY A 726 -3.74 -7.08 -30.16
C GLY A 726 -3.51 -8.54 -29.75
N VAL A 727 -4.03 -8.97 -28.60
CA VAL A 727 -3.89 -10.34 -28.10
C VAL A 727 -4.82 -11.27 -28.87
N GLN A 728 -4.28 -12.36 -29.43
CA GLN A 728 -5.08 -13.38 -30.13
C GLN A 728 -5.76 -14.32 -29.13
N THR A 729 -6.91 -13.91 -28.60
CA THR A 729 -7.65 -14.69 -27.56
C THR A 729 -8.33 -15.97 -28.07
N GLY A 730 -8.40 -16.18 -29.39
CA GLY A 730 -9.25 -17.21 -29.99
C GLY A 730 -10.76 -16.89 -29.95
N ALA A 731 -11.17 -15.74 -29.43
CA ALA A 731 -12.57 -15.31 -29.29
C ALA A 731 -12.88 -14.01 -30.08
N PRO A 732 -12.82 -14.02 -31.43
CA PRO A 732 -13.09 -12.83 -32.25
C PRO A 732 -14.52 -12.28 -32.09
N GLN A 733 -15.48 -13.12 -31.70
CA GLN A 733 -16.87 -12.72 -31.43
C GLN A 733 -17.03 -11.74 -30.25
N ALA A 734 -16.02 -11.63 -29.37
CA ALA A 734 -15.99 -10.62 -28.31
C ALA A 734 -15.72 -9.19 -28.84
N GLY A 735 -15.37 -9.05 -30.12
CA GLY A 735 -15.04 -7.77 -30.75
C GLY A 735 -13.72 -7.19 -30.23
N THR A 736 -13.59 -5.87 -30.29
CA THR A 736 -12.44 -5.11 -29.77
C THR A 736 -12.89 -3.95 -28.90
N ILE A 737 -12.23 -3.76 -27.76
CA ILE A 737 -12.46 -2.67 -26.81
C ILE A 737 -11.11 -2.03 -26.50
N ALA A 738 -11.00 -0.71 -26.65
CA ALA A 738 -9.79 0.02 -26.26
C ALA A 738 -9.65 0.04 -24.72
N ALA A 739 -8.43 0.02 -24.20
CA ALA A 739 -8.16 0.02 -22.76
C ALA A 739 -8.94 1.10 -21.99
N ARG A 740 -8.90 2.35 -22.49
CA ARG A 740 -9.67 3.48 -21.95
C ARG A 740 -11.18 3.26 -21.90
N ASP A 741 -11.74 2.47 -22.82
CA ASP A 741 -13.19 2.22 -22.99
C ASP A 741 -13.70 1.01 -22.19
N LEU A 742 -12.80 0.23 -21.58
CA LEU A 742 -13.22 -0.86 -20.70
C LEU A 742 -14.00 -0.30 -19.50
N ASN A 743 -15.10 -0.97 -19.15
CA ASN A 743 -16.11 -0.41 -18.26
C ASN A 743 -15.72 -0.48 -16.77
N LEU A 744 -14.72 0.30 -16.39
CA LEU A 744 -14.20 0.39 -15.03
C LEU A 744 -14.75 1.61 -14.29
N PRO A 745 -14.90 1.54 -12.95
CA PRO A 745 -15.32 2.66 -12.09
C PRO A 745 -14.25 3.76 -11.92
N SER A 746 -13.20 3.74 -12.74
CA SER A 746 -12.10 4.72 -12.80
C SER A 746 -11.80 5.07 -14.26
N ILE A 747 -11.12 6.19 -14.49
CA ILE A 747 -10.72 6.64 -15.84
C ILE A 747 -9.23 6.99 -15.81
N ALA A 748 -8.44 6.33 -16.65
CA ALA A 748 -7.08 6.74 -16.97
C ALA A 748 -6.93 6.98 -18.46
N LEU A 749 -6.12 7.98 -18.82
CA LEU A 749 -5.62 8.19 -20.16
C LEU A 749 -4.11 8.40 -20.06
N GLY A 750 -3.36 7.35 -20.38
CA GLY A 750 -1.90 7.33 -20.35
C GLY A 750 -1.28 8.24 -21.41
N SER A 751 -2.02 8.51 -22.49
CA SER A 751 -1.72 9.53 -23.49
C SER A 751 -3.02 10.18 -23.98
N LEU A 752 -3.18 11.48 -23.75
CA LEU A 752 -4.24 12.29 -24.38
C LEU A 752 -3.66 13.10 -25.54
N ILE A 753 -4.28 12.95 -26.70
CA ILE A 753 -3.95 13.62 -27.97
C ILE A 753 -5.25 14.07 -28.62
N GLY A 754 -5.29 15.31 -29.12
CA GLY A 754 -6.48 15.90 -29.69
C GLY A 754 -7.65 15.90 -28.71
N GLU A 755 -8.78 15.38 -29.19
CA GLU A 755 -9.98 15.11 -28.41
C GLU A 755 -10.22 13.60 -28.35
N VAL A 756 -10.34 13.04 -27.14
CA VAL A 756 -10.55 11.61 -26.91
C VAL A 756 -11.92 11.37 -26.31
N GLN A 757 -12.64 10.41 -26.87
CA GLN A 757 -13.86 9.87 -26.27
C GLN A 757 -13.53 8.66 -25.39
N VAL A 758 -14.15 8.62 -24.21
CA VAL A 758 -14.10 7.53 -23.23
C VAL A 758 -15.52 7.07 -22.95
N LYS A 759 -15.80 5.78 -23.15
CA LYS A 759 -17.14 5.19 -23.01
C LYS A 759 -17.30 4.46 -21.67
N ARG A 760 -18.47 4.59 -21.05
CA ARG A 760 -18.86 3.85 -19.85
C ARG A 760 -20.32 3.40 -19.95
N LYS A 761 -20.66 2.32 -19.25
CA LYS A 761 -22.03 1.81 -19.11
C LYS A 761 -22.33 1.64 -17.62
N VAL A 762 -23.31 2.37 -17.10
CA VAL A 762 -23.68 2.33 -15.67
C VAL A 762 -25.03 1.66 -15.47
N THR A 763 -25.09 0.77 -14.48
CA THR A 763 -26.29 0.06 -14.05
C THR A 763 -26.79 0.67 -12.74
N ALA A 764 -28.07 1.02 -12.66
CA ALA A 764 -28.67 1.51 -11.42
C ALA A 764 -29.10 0.37 -10.50
N LEU A 765 -28.60 0.37 -9.26
CA LEU A 765 -29.15 -0.41 -8.15
C LEU A 765 -30.22 0.40 -7.40
N VAL A 766 -30.04 1.72 -7.28
CA VAL A 766 -31.06 2.66 -6.77
C VAL A 766 -31.66 3.44 -7.95
N PRO A 767 -32.97 3.33 -8.22
CA PRO A 767 -33.63 4.12 -9.27
C PRO A 767 -33.61 5.62 -8.98
N GLY A 768 -33.67 6.44 -10.03
CA GLY A 768 -33.77 7.89 -9.93
C GLY A 768 -32.97 8.63 -10.99
N MET A 769 -32.80 9.93 -10.77
CA MET A 769 -32.06 10.82 -11.68
C MET A 769 -30.68 11.14 -11.11
N TYR A 770 -29.65 10.88 -11.91
CA TYR A 770 -28.25 11.16 -11.61
C TYR A 770 -27.70 12.19 -12.58
N ARG A 771 -26.96 13.19 -12.09
CA ARG A 771 -26.26 14.22 -12.90
C ARG A 771 -24.75 14.12 -12.70
N PRO A 772 -23.94 14.25 -13.76
CA PRO A 772 -22.49 14.23 -13.65
C PRO A 772 -21.95 15.60 -13.20
N GLU A 773 -21.08 15.59 -12.22
CA GLU A 773 -20.17 16.69 -11.85
C GLU A 773 -18.75 16.22 -12.15
N VAL A 774 -17.97 17.01 -12.88
CA VAL A 774 -16.56 16.70 -13.19
C VAL A 774 -15.67 17.77 -12.60
N ASN A 775 -14.67 17.36 -11.83
CA ASN A 775 -13.57 18.20 -11.38
C ASN A 775 -12.28 17.70 -12.04
N MET A 776 -11.83 18.39 -13.09
CA MET A 776 -10.62 18.02 -13.85
C MET A 776 -9.89 19.30 -14.33
N PRO A 777 -9.05 19.93 -13.48
CA PRO A 777 -8.40 21.20 -13.80
C PRO A 777 -7.52 21.13 -15.05
N GLY A 778 -7.66 22.10 -15.95
CA GLY A 778 -6.87 22.21 -17.19
C GLY A 778 -7.45 21.49 -18.41
N PHE A 779 -8.59 20.80 -18.28
CA PHE A 779 -9.25 20.05 -19.36
C PHE A 779 -10.66 20.58 -19.64
N ASN A 780 -11.13 20.40 -20.87
CA ASN A 780 -12.55 20.39 -21.17
C ASN A 780 -13.02 18.92 -21.12
N VAL A 781 -14.06 18.64 -20.32
CA VAL A 781 -14.66 17.31 -20.21
C VAL A 781 -16.17 17.42 -20.40
N ASN A 782 -16.65 17.00 -21.56
CA ASN A 782 -18.06 16.99 -21.92
C ASN A 782 -18.65 15.58 -21.67
N VAL A 783 -19.44 15.43 -20.59
CA VAL A 783 -20.17 14.18 -20.30
C VAL A 783 -21.54 14.19 -20.98
N GLU A 784 -21.88 13.13 -21.71
CA GLU A 784 -23.19 12.92 -22.33
C GLU A 784 -23.76 11.52 -22.04
N PRO A 785 -25.07 11.40 -21.72
CA PRO A 785 -26.04 12.49 -21.58
C PRO A 785 -25.86 13.29 -20.27
N LYS A 786 -26.37 14.53 -20.23
CA LYS A 786 -26.25 15.46 -19.08
C LYS A 786 -27.03 15.03 -17.83
N ALA A 787 -27.90 14.04 -17.94
CA ALA A 787 -28.55 13.38 -16.82
C ALA A 787 -28.90 11.94 -17.20
N LEU A 788 -28.76 11.02 -16.26
CA LEU A 788 -29.18 9.63 -16.37
C LEU A 788 -30.46 9.45 -15.56
N ASN A 789 -31.54 9.04 -16.22
CA ASN A 789 -32.81 8.74 -15.55
C ASN A 789 -33.07 7.23 -15.59
N PHE A 790 -33.21 6.60 -14.43
CA PHE A 790 -33.45 5.17 -14.26
C PHE A 790 -34.80 4.96 -13.57
N ALA A 791 -35.74 4.29 -14.26
CA ALA A 791 -37.10 4.08 -13.73
C ALA A 791 -37.21 2.86 -12.79
N LYS A 792 -36.24 1.94 -12.84
CA LYS A 792 -36.16 0.76 -11.97
C LYS A 792 -34.72 0.25 -11.85
N ALA A 793 -34.44 -0.54 -10.83
CA ALA A 793 -33.15 -1.18 -10.64
C ALA A 793 -32.85 -2.17 -11.79
N GLY A 794 -31.56 -2.36 -12.08
CA GLY A 794 -31.08 -3.15 -13.21
C GLY A 794 -31.19 -2.45 -14.57
N GLN A 795 -31.71 -1.22 -14.67
CA GLN A 795 -31.61 -0.45 -15.91
C GLN A 795 -30.18 0.05 -16.13
N THR A 796 -29.70 -0.06 -17.36
CA THR A 796 -28.39 0.42 -17.81
C THR A 796 -28.50 1.72 -18.61
N ARG A 797 -27.46 2.56 -18.58
CA ARG A 797 -27.29 3.70 -19.49
C ARG A 797 -25.85 3.78 -19.96
N ASP A 798 -25.68 4.08 -21.23
CA ASP A 798 -24.39 4.40 -21.83
C ASP A 798 -24.06 5.88 -21.59
N VAL A 799 -22.77 6.15 -21.39
CA VAL A 799 -22.19 7.47 -21.11
C VAL A 799 -20.94 7.63 -21.97
N THR A 800 -20.80 8.77 -22.62
CA THR A 800 -19.56 9.18 -23.30
C THR A 800 -19.00 10.40 -22.60
N LEU A 801 -17.72 10.35 -22.25
CA LEU A 801 -16.93 11.52 -21.86
C LEU A 801 -16.06 11.91 -23.05
N THR A 802 -16.21 13.14 -23.52
CA THR A 802 -15.34 13.74 -24.55
C THR A 802 -14.35 14.67 -23.86
N ILE A 803 -13.06 14.44 -24.05
CA ILE A 803 -11.97 15.01 -23.26
C ILE A 803 -10.95 15.69 -24.18
N ARG A 804 -10.64 16.97 -23.92
CA ARG A 804 -9.60 17.73 -24.63
C ARG A 804 -8.72 18.51 -23.64
N ASN A 805 -7.40 18.54 -23.86
CA ASN A 805 -6.51 19.42 -23.08
C ASN A 805 -6.76 20.89 -23.46
N VAL A 806 -6.78 21.77 -22.46
CA VAL A 806 -6.93 23.23 -22.64
C VAL A 806 -5.71 23.97 -22.08
N SER A 807 -5.24 23.57 -20.89
CA SER A 807 -4.11 24.22 -20.20
C SER A 807 -3.39 23.32 -19.19
N ALA A 808 -3.69 22.02 -19.15
CA ALA A 808 -3.00 21.10 -18.28
C ALA A 808 -1.54 20.88 -18.73
N PRO A 809 -0.58 20.68 -17.81
CA PRO A 809 0.82 20.47 -18.15
C PRO A 809 0.99 19.24 -19.04
N MET A 810 1.67 19.43 -20.18
CA MET A 810 2.04 18.32 -21.05
C MET A 810 3.03 17.38 -20.34
N GLY A 811 3.05 16.10 -20.74
CA GLY A 811 3.94 15.07 -20.22
C GLY A 811 3.67 14.60 -18.79
N LYS A 812 2.77 15.26 -18.06
CA LYS A 812 2.46 14.97 -16.66
C LYS A 812 1.02 14.53 -16.50
N PHE A 813 0.80 13.58 -15.61
CA PHE A 813 -0.56 13.27 -15.18
C PHE A 813 -1.13 14.44 -14.36
N SER A 814 -2.33 14.85 -14.75
CA SER A 814 -3.23 15.64 -13.91
C SER A 814 -4.33 14.73 -13.38
N THR A 815 -4.85 15.02 -12.19
CA THR A 815 -5.81 14.16 -11.50
C THR A 815 -7.11 14.89 -11.20
N GLY A 816 -8.20 14.14 -11.04
CA GLY A 816 -9.55 14.68 -10.87
C GLY A 816 -10.58 13.60 -10.58
N SER A 817 -11.86 13.93 -10.76
CA SER A 817 -12.96 12.98 -10.54
C SER A 817 -14.20 13.27 -11.40
N LEU A 818 -14.93 12.20 -11.71
CA LEU A 818 -16.33 12.22 -12.12
C LEU A 818 -17.18 11.82 -10.91
N THR A 819 -18.21 12.59 -10.59
CA THR A 819 -19.17 12.27 -9.52
C THR A 819 -20.59 12.33 -10.04
N TRP A 820 -21.35 11.25 -9.90
CA TRP A 820 -22.79 11.26 -10.14
C TRP A 820 -23.53 11.70 -8.88
N LYS A 821 -24.27 12.81 -8.96
CA LYS A 821 -25.17 13.30 -7.90
C LYS A 821 -26.61 12.88 -8.19
N GLY A 822 -27.25 12.24 -7.23
CA GLY A 822 -28.63 11.78 -7.32
C GLY A 822 -29.08 11.17 -5.99
N PRO A 823 -29.93 10.12 -6.00
CA PRO A 823 -30.30 9.36 -4.80
C PRO A 823 -29.12 8.87 -3.96
N ARG A 824 -27.97 8.61 -4.60
CA ARG A 824 -26.67 8.33 -3.99
C ARG A 824 -25.59 9.16 -4.68
N THR A 825 -24.42 9.28 -4.04
CA THR A 825 -23.22 9.88 -4.65
C THR A 825 -22.27 8.78 -5.11
N VAL A 826 -21.96 8.75 -6.41
CA VAL A 826 -21.13 7.70 -7.04
C VAL A 826 -19.89 8.37 -7.62
N ALA A 827 -18.71 8.12 -7.05
CA ALA A 827 -17.47 8.76 -7.46
C ALA A 827 -16.57 7.82 -8.29
N SER A 828 -15.83 8.40 -9.23
CA SER A 828 -14.85 7.72 -10.07
C SER A 828 -13.60 8.61 -10.22
N PRO A 829 -12.40 8.14 -9.85
CA PRO A 829 -11.17 8.91 -10.03
C PRO A 829 -10.81 9.03 -11.51
N ILE A 830 -10.20 10.15 -11.88
CA ILE A 830 -9.71 10.45 -13.22
C ILE A 830 -8.20 10.78 -13.15
N ALA A 831 -7.40 10.21 -14.05
CA ALA A 831 -6.00 10.60 -14.25
C ALA A 831 -5.67 10.70 -15.75
N ILE A 832 -5.14 11.84 -16.21
CA ILE A 832 -4.94 12.12 -17.64
C ILE A 832 -3.57 12.75 -17.87
N ARG A 833 -2.81 12.21 -18.82
CA ARG A 833 -1.53 12.78 -19.27
C ARG A 833 -1.61 13.25 -20.73
N PRO A 834 -1.70 14.55 -21.01
CA PRO A 834 -1.47 15.10 -22.35
C PRO A 834 -0.03 14.81 -22.80
N VAL A 835 0.18 14.51 -24.08
CA VAL A 835 1.52 14.27 -24.66
C VAL A 835 1.69 15.08 -25.94
N ASP A 836 2.92 15.52 -26.26
CA ASP A 836 3.15 16.39 -27.43
C ASP A 836 2.91 15.67 -28.77
N ALA A 837 3.04 14.34 -28.81
CA ALA A 837 2.85 13.52 -30.01
C ALA A 837 2.49 12.07 -29.69
N GLN A 838 1.82 11.40 -30.64
CA GLN A 838 1.86 9.94 -30.78
C GLN A 838 2.85 9.60 -31.86
N ILE A 839 3.80 8.71 -31.59
CA ILE A 839 4.79 8.29 -32.58
C ILE A 839 5.12 6.81 -32.36
N ALA A 840 5.52 6.09 -33.41
CA ALA A 840 6.03 4.73 -33.27
C ALA A 840 7.28 4.71 -32.35
N PRO A 841 7.51 3.64 -31.57
CA PRO A 841 8.67 3.55 -30.69
C PRO A 841 9.99 3.42 -31.46
N SER A 842 9.94 2.96 -32.71
CA SER A 842 11.09 2.91 -33.62
C SER A 842 10.66 3.00 -35.08
N PHE A 843 11.56 3.51 -35.91
CA PHE A 843 11.52 3.40 -37.37
C PHE A 843 12.78 2.68 -37.85
N THR A 844 12.67 1.99 -38.99
CA THR A 844 13.79 1.25 -39.60
C THR A 844 13.83 1.56 -41.09
N PHE A 845 14.99 1.97 -41.58
CA PHE A 845 15.23 2.31 -42.98
C PHE A 845 16.49 1.65 -43.51
N SER A 846 16.63 1.63 -44.84
CA SER A 846 17.83 1.16 -45.52
C SER A 846 18.18 2.07 -46.70
N SER A 847 19.46 2.39 -46.90
CA SER A 847 19.95 3.11 -48.08
C SER A 847 21.10 2.37 -48.76
N ALA A 848 21.09 2.34 -50.10
CA ALA A 848 22.14 1.70 -50.89
C ALA A 848 23.50 2.43 -50.84
N THR A 849 23.52 3.66 -50.31
CA THR A 849 24.72 4.48 -50.11
C THR A 849 24.61 5.23 -48.78
N GLY A 850 25.69 5.89 -48.36
CA GLY A 850 25.76 6.73 -47.16
C GLY A 850 24.80 7.92 -47.08
N THR A 851 23.98 8.14 -48.11
CA THR A 851 22.94 9.16 -48.17
C THR A 851 21.58 8.51 -48.42
N GLY A 852 20.56 8.93 -47.68
CA GLY A 852 19.20 8.42 -47.81
C GLY A 852 18.19 9.25 -47.03
N SER A 853 16.92 8.85 -47.14
CA SER A 853 15.84 9.46 -46.39
C SER A 853 14.75 8.44 -46.03
N GLY A 854 13.97 8.78 -45.02
CA GLY A 854 12.85 8.00 -44.51
C GLY A 854 11.79 8.91 -43.92
N THR A 855 10.54 8.49 -43.90
CA THR A 855 9.44 9.27 -43.33
C THR A 855 9.11 8.74 -41.93
N MET A 856 9.07 9.62 -40.94
CA MET A 856 8.44 9.32 -39.66
C MET A 856 7.03 9.90 -39.61
N GLU A 857 6.06 9.04 -39.34
CA GLU A 857 4.65 9.38 -39.17
C GLU A 857 4.33 9.57 -37.69
N LEU A 858 3.56 10.60 -37.37
CA LEU A 858 3.15 10.94 -36.01
C LEU A 858 1.77 11.61 -35.97
N VAL A 859 1.14 11.62 -34.81
CA VAL A 859 -0.05 12.44 -34.54
C VAL A 859 0.37 13.57 -33.61
N SER A 860 0.13 14.83 -34.00
CA SER A 860 0.42 15.97 -33.13
C SER A 860 -0.53 15.97 -31.94
N GLY A 861 0.00 16.13 -30.73
CA GLY A 861 -0.76 16.27 -29.48
C GLY A 861 -0.80 17.71 -28.94
N SER A 862 -0.30 18.67 -29.72
CA SER A 862 -0.19 20.08 -29.33
C SER A 862 -0.46 20.99 -30.52
N ASP A 863 -1.11 22.13 -30.28
CA ASP A 863 -1.22 23.19 -31.30
C ASP A 863 0.09 24.01 -31.41
N ASN A 864 1.08 23.72 -30.55
CA ASN A 864 2.41 24.34 -30.57
C ASN A 864 3.42 23.52 -31.39
N PRO A 865 4.45 24.16 -31.98
CA PRO A 865 5.52 23.45 -32.69
C PRO A 865 6.25 22.42 -31.83
N ILE A 866 6.37 21.20 -32.34
CA ILE A 866 7.05 20.06 -31.70
C ILE A 866 8.50 20.05 -32.18
N ALA A 867 9.42 20.56 -31.36
CA ALA A 867 10.85 20.43 -31.63
C ALA A 867 11.28 18.96 -31.57
N VAL A 868 12.15 18.54 -32.48
CA VAL A 868 12.79 17.21 -32.44
C VAL A 868 14.27 17.40 -32.17
N ALA A 869 14.71 17.00 -30.98
CA ALA A 869 16.13 16.88 -30.67
C ALA A 869 16.66 15.57 -31.27
N VAL A 870 17.73 15.68 -32.04
CA VAL A 870 18.40 14.57 -32.72
C VAL A 870 19.67 14.24 -31.96
N GLU A 871 19.80 13.01 -31.45
CA GLU A 871 21.10 12.41 -31.21
C GLU A 871 21.39 11.56 -32.45
N GLY A 872 22.25 12.08 -33.35
CA GLY A 872 22.46 11.58 -34.72
C GLY A 872 22.81 10.10 -34.83
N LEU A 873 22.89 9.62 -36.08
CA LEU A 873 23.10 8.20 -36.39
C LEU A 873 24.48 7.74 -35.91
N ALA A 874 24.52 7.16 -34.72
CA ALA A 874 25.71 6.60 -34.11
C ALA A 874 25.99 5.21 -34.70
N PRO A 875 27.24 4.89 -35.05
CA PRO A 875 27.63 3.56 -35.53
C PRO A 875 27.22 2.46 -34.54
N LEU A 876 26.47 1.47 -35.03
CA LEU A 876 26.07 0.30 -34.26
C LEU A 876 27.10 -0.81 -34.47
N SER A 877 27.69 -1.31 -33.39
CA SER A 877 28.41 -2.57 -33.42
C SER A 877 27.47 -3.71 -33.12
N GLN A 878 27.64 -4.82 -33.83
CA GLN A 878 26.95 -6.06 -33.56
C GLN A 878 27.85 -7.27 -33.79
N THR A 879 27.71 -8.29 -32.95
CA THR A 879 28.38 -9.59 -33.14
C THR A 879 27.35 -10.71 -33.01
N ALA A 880 27.32 -11.60 -34.00
CA ALA A 880 26.41 -12.74 -34.00
C ALA A 880 26.85 -13.79 -32.98
N ILE A 881 25.89 -14.33 -32.25
CA ILE A 881 26.07 -15.40 -31.27
C ILE A 881 25.06 -16.51 -31.55
N THR A 882 25.46 -17.76 -31.33
CA THR A 882 24.57 -18.92 -31.34
C THR A 882 24.86 -19.74 -30.09
N LYS A 883 23.80 -20.09 -29.36
CA LYS A 883 23.86 -20.84 -28.08
C LYS A 883 22.75 -21.88 -28.04
N THR A 884 22.79 -22.77 -27.06
CA THR A 884 21.72 -23.73 -26.72
C THR A 884 21.13 -23.39 -25.35
N PRO A 885 19.82 -23.58 -25.10
CA PRO A 885 19.20 -23.31 -23.80
C PRO A 885 19.95 -23.93 -22.62
N GLY A 886 20.07 -23.20 -21.52
CA GLY A 886 20.66 -23.71 -20.29
C GLY A 886 21.04 -22.64 -19.27
N ALA A 887 21.62 -23.09 -18.15
CA ALA A 887 21.83 -22.24 -16.98
C ALA A 887 22.71 -21.00 -17.25
N TYR A 888 22.31 -19.89 -16.65
CA TYR A 888 23.09 -18.67 -16.61
C TYR A 888 24.45 -18.89 -15.94
N ALA A 889 25.51 -18.38 -16.56
CA ALA A 889 26.83 -18.26 -15.96
C ALA A 889 27.56 -17.02 -16.50
N PRO A 890 28.40 -16.33 -15.69
CA PRO A 890 29.16 -15.14 -16.11
C PRO A 890 30.40 -15.51 -16.96
N THR A 891 30.22 -16.43 -17.90
CA THR A 891 31.24 -17.08 -18.74
C THR A 891 30.81 -17.12 -20.21
N ASN A 892 31.73 -17.45 -21.10
CA ASN A 892 31.39 -17.81 -22.49
C ASN A 892 31.47 -19.33 -22.65
N ASP A 893 30.31 -19.98 -22.73
CA ASP A 893 30.15 -21.44 -22.75
C ASP A 893 29.11 -21.88 -23.80
N ALA A 894 28.44 -23.03 -23.63
CA ALA A 894 27.41 -23.51 -24.57
C ALA A 894 26.10 -22.71 -24.52
N HIS A 895 25.79 -22.10 -23.38
CA HIS A 895 24.52 -21.43 -23.07
C HIS A 895 24.67 -19.91 -23.02
N ASN A 896 25.84 -19.44 -22.56
CA ASN A 896 26.15 -18.04 -22.31
C ASN A 896 27.16 -17.50 -23.33
N ALA A 897 26.90 -16.36 -23.96
CA ALA A 897 27.90 -15.57 -24.69
C ALA A 897 28.36 -14.40 -23.81
N LEU A 898 29.67 -14.30 -23.56
CA LEU A 898 30.25 -13.15 -22.86
C LEU A 898 30.91 -12.20 -23.85
N VAL A 899 30.32 -11.01 -24.03
CA VAL A 899 30.81 -9.97 -24.92
C VAL A 899 31.25 -8.75 -24.11
N GLN A 900 32.54 -8.44 -24.20
CA GLN A 900 33.14 -7.23 -23.66
C GLN A 900 32.79 -6.03 -24.57
N VAL A 901 32.36 -4.93 -23.96
CA VAL A 901 32.03 -3.67 -24.65
C VAL A 901 32.81 -2.52 -24.00
N ASN A 902 33.57 -1.76 -24.78
CA ASN A 902 34.27 -0.57 -24.26
C ASN A 902 33.41 0.70 -24.45
N VAL A 903 33.04 1.35 -23.35
CA VAL A 903 32.26 2.61 -23.35
C VAL A 903 33.22 3.79 -23.15
N PRO A 904 33.36 4.70 -24.14
CA PRO A 904 34.30 5.83 -24.07
C PRO A 904 33.97 6.89 -23.00
N ALA A 905 34.98 7.65 -22.59
CA ALA A 905 34.79 8.88 -21.82
C ALA A 905 34.04 9.94 -22.64
N GLY A 906 33.13 10.66 -22.00
CA GLY A 906 32.26 11.63 -22.67
C GLY A 906 31.01 11.04 -23.34
N THR A 907 30.78 9.72 -23.22
CA THR A 907 29.53 9.09 -23.67
C THR A 907 28.33 9.71 -22.93
N SER A 908 27.43 10.37 -23.65
CA SER A 908 26.20 10.96 -23.10
C SER A 908 25.11 9.91 -22.89
N PHE A 909 25.10 8.86 -23.72
CA PHE A 909 24.16 7.75 -23.64
C PHE A 909 24.76 6.49 -24.30
N ALA A 910 24.44 5.30 -23.79
CA ALA A 910 24.74 4.03 -24.45
C ALA A 910 23.53 3.09 -24.41
N ARG A 911 23.33 2.32 -25.49
CA ARG A 911 22.42 1.16 -25.53
C ARG A 911 23.25 -0.10 -25.74
N LEU A 912 23.04 -1.09 -24.87
CA LEU A 912 23.56 -2.45 -24.98
C LEU A 912 22.37 -3.39 -25.16
N GLY A 913 22.48 -4.47 -25.93
CA GLY A 913 21.36 -5.39 -26.08
C GLY A 913 21.67 -6.71 -26.79
N ILE A 914 20.67 -7.58 -26.79
CA ILE A 914 20.59 -8.84 -27.53
C ILE A 914 19.42 -8.69 -28.51
N GLN A 915 19.68 -8.78 -29.80
CA GLN A 915 18.66 -8.82 -30.84
C GLN A 915 18.57 -10.24 -31.40
N ALA A 916 17.55 -11.01 -31.02
CA ALA A 916 17.33 -12.33 -31.61
C ALA A 916 16.92 -12.25 -33.08
N GLN A 917 17.19 -13.35 -33.81
CA GLN A 917 16.75 -13.53 -35.20
C GLN A 917 15.30 -14.03 -35.32
N SER A 918 14.73 -14.55 -34.24
CA SER A 918 13.33 -15.00 -34.16
C SER A 918 12.67 -14.46 -32.89
N ASN A 919 11.34 -14.42 -32.87
CA ASN A 919 10.54 -13.87 -31.78
C ASN A 919 9.93 -14.95 -30.85
N ASP A 920 10.22 -16.23 -31.10
CA ASP A 920 9.72 -17.39 -30.36
C ASP A 920 10.76 -18.02 -29.43
N VAL A 921 11.91 -17.37 -29.27
CA VAL A 921 13.01 -17.75 -28.37
C VAL A 921 13.07 -16.81 -27.17
N ASP A 922 13.80 -17.16 -26.13
CA ASP A 922 13.93 -16.38 -24.89
C ASP A 922 15.40 -16.15 -24.54
N TRP A 923 15.86 -14.89 -24.56
CA TRP A 923 17.26 -14.52 -24.33
C TRP A 923 17.38 -13.59 -23.12
N ASP A 924 18.00 -14.08 -22.06
CA ASP A 924 18.33 -13.29 -20.88
C ASP A 924 19.63 -12.51 -21.07
N MET A 925 19.65 -11.26 -20.59
CA MET A 925 20.85 -10.42 -20.57
C MET A 925 21.29 -10.10 -19.13
N VAL A 926 22.60 -10.19 -18.85
CA VAL A 926 23.19 -9.61 -17.64
C VAL A 926 24.36 -8.71 -18.03
N VAL A 927 24.29 -7.44 -17.63
CA VAL A 927 25.34 -6.45 -17.91
C VAL A 927 26.14 -6.15 -16.66
N TYR A 928 27.43 -6.44 -16.68
CA TYR A 928 28.40 -6.02 -15.65
C TYR A 928 29.00 -4.67 -16.03
N ALA A 929 28.64 -3.62 -15.29
CA ALA A 929 29.04 -2.24 -15.53
C ALA A 929 30.07 -1.74 -14.49
N PRO A 930 31.05 -0.89 -14.86
CA PRO A 930 31.96 -0.22 -13.91
C PRO A 930 31.21 0.58 -12.85
N ASN A 931 31.58 0.41 -11.58
CA ASN A 931 30.92 1.01 -10.43
C ASN A 931 31.76 2.14 -9.78
N GLY A 932 31.14 2.91 -8.86
CA GLY A 932 31.81 4.04 -8.19
C GLY A 932 32.92 3.68 -7.19
N ALA A 933 33.09 2.39 -6.87
CA ALA A 933 34.11 1.87 -5.97
C ALA A 933 35.27 1.16 -6.70
N GLY A 934 35.28 1.16 -8.04
CA GLY A 934 36.32 0.55 -8.87
C GLY A 934 36.10 -0.91 -9.26
N GLY A 935 34.98 -1.52 -8.84
CA GLY A 935 34.57 -2.87 -9.24
C GLY A 935 33.50 -2.85 -10.34
N LEU A 936 32.85 -4.01 -10.55
CA LEU A 936 31.70 -4.15 -11.44
C LEU A 936 30.36 -4.19 -10.65
N THR A 937 29.25 -3.93 -11.33
CA THR A 937 27.89 -4.15 -10.82
C THR A 937 27.08 -4.84 -11.89
N ALA A 938 26.48 -5.99 -11.56
CA ALA A 938 25.58 -6.70 -12.45
C ALA A 938 24.20 -6.02 -12.48
N THR A 939 23.65 -5.87 -13.67
CA THR A 939 22.28 -5.48 -13.96
C THR A 939 21.66 -6.56 -14.83
N GLN A 940 20.71 -7.32 -14.28
CA GLN A 940 19.95 -8.31 -15.05
C GLN A 940 18.82 -7.62 -15.82
N VAL A 941 18.64 -8.02 -17.07
CA VAL A 941 17.55 -7.66 -17.97
C VAL A 941 17.08 -8.97 -18.58
N ALA A 942 16.11 -9.58 -17.91
CA ALA A 942 15.63 -10.93 -18.14
C ALA A 942 14.10 -10.88 -18.16
N THR A 943 13.52 -10.75 -19.35
CA THR A 943 12.08 -10.77 -19.59
C THR A 943 11.79 -11.88 -20.59
N ALA A 944 10.53 -12.34 -20.68
CA ALA A 944 10.12 -13.33 -21.68
C ALA A 944 10.08 -12.77 -23.14
N SER A 945 10.98 -11.85 -23.47
CA SER A 945 11.14 -11.23 -24.78
C SER A 945 12.33 -11.87 -25.47
N ALA A 946 12.17 -12.23 -26.74
CA ALA A 946 13.29 -12.76 -27.53
C ALA A 946 14.49 -11.81 -27.66
N SER A 947 14.33 -10.51 -27.36
CA SER A 947 15.38 -9.50 -27.47
C SER A 947 15.37 -8.58 -26.26
N GLU A 948 16.56 -8.30 -25.73
CA GLU A 948 16.77 -7.55 -24.49
C GLU A 948 17.62 -6.31 -24.71
N PHE A 949 17.31 -5.22 -24.00
CA PHE A 949 18.01 -3.94 -24.16
C PHE A 949 18.19 -3.20 -22.83
N LEU A 950 19.40 -2.72 -22.59
CA LEU A 950 19.76 -1.86 -21.46
C LEU A 950 20.17 -0.47 -21.96
N ASP A 951 19.36 0.52 -21.60
CA ASP A 951 19.55 1.92 -21.92
C ASP A 951 20.25 2.64 -20.74
N LEU A 952 21.42 3.23 -20.99
CA LEU A 952 22.28 3.86 -19.99
C LEU A 952 22.46 5.35 -20.29
N GLU A 953 21.82 6.22 -19.51
CA GLU A 953 22.05 7.67 -19.56
C GLU A 953 23.36 8.03 -18.81
N SER A 954 24.24 8.82 -19.43
CA SER A 954 25.56 9.23 -18.90
C SER A 954 26.39 8.07 -18.28
N PRO A 955 26.65 6.98 -19.02
CA PRO A 955 27.35 5.82 -18.47
C PRO A 955 28.77 6.17 -18.01
N ARG A 956 29.25 5.48 -16.97
CA ARG A 956 30.64 5.59 -16.54
C ARG A 956 31.54 5.04 -17.65
N PRO A 957 32.63 5.72 -18.02
CA PRO A 957 33.57 5.17 -18.99
C PRO A 957 34.26 3.91 -18.45
N GLY A 958 34.54 2.98 -19.35
CA GLY A 958 35.26 1.76 -19.01
C GLY A 958 34.73 0.54 -19.75
N THR A 959 35.17 -0.62 -19.30
CA THR A 959 34.80 -1.91 -19.86
C THR A 959 33.54 -2.46 -19.19
N TYR A 960 32.53 -2.73 -20.01
CA TYR A 960 31.31 -3.44 -19.66
C TYR A 960 31.41 -4.89 -20.17
N TYR A 961 30.70 -5.82 -19.52
CA TYR A 961 30.55 -7.19 -20.01
C TYR A 961 29.07 -7.52 -20.12
N VAL A 962 28.62 -7.87 -21.33
CA VAL A 962 27.27 -8.33 -21.62
C VAL A 962 27.31 -9.85 -21.67
N VAL A 963 26.62 -10.50 -20.73
CA VAL A 963 26.30 -11.92 -20.79
C VAL A 963 24.97 -12.04 -21.53
N ALA A 964 24.93 -12.80 -22.61
CA ALA A 964 23.72 -13.21 -23.29
C ALA A 964 23.51 -14.71 -23.05
N ASN A 965 22.53 -15.05 -22.21
CA ASN A 965 22.12 -16.42 -21.92
C ASN A 965 20.93 -16.77 -22.81
N LEU A 966 21.01 -17.88 -23.54
CA LEU A 966 19.81 -18.44 -24.16
C LEU A 966 19.05 -19.21 -23.07
N TYR A 967 17.92 -18.65 -22.64
CA TYR A 967 17.11 -19.22 -21.56
C TYR A 967 16.24 -20.37 -22.08
N ALA A 968 15.51 -20.14 -23.18
CA ALA A 968 14.60 -21.12 -23.77
C ALA A 968 14.45 -21.00 -25.30
N THR A 969 14.09 -22.11 -25.93
CA THR A 969 13.64 -22.20 -27.32
C THR A 969 12.51 -23.23 -27.44
N PRO A 970 11.62 -23.16 -28.44
CA PRO A 970 10.45 -24.03 -28.51
C PRO A 970 10.76 -25.53 -28.64
N ASP A 971 11.91 -25.87 -29.22
CA ASP A 971 12.40 -27.24 -29.44
C ASP A 971 13.57 -27.61 -28.50
N ASN A 972 13.93 -26.73 -27.57
CA ASN A 972 15.15 -26.77 -26.76
C ASN A 972 16.46 -26.86 -27.60
N GLY A 973 16.39 -26.49 -28.88
CA GLY A 973 17.49 -26.44 -29.84
C GLY A 973 18.24 -25.10 -29.83
N PRO A 974 19.33 -24.97 -30.60
CA PRO A 974 20.14 -23.77 -30.64
C PRO A 974 19.43 -22.59 -31.32
N ALA A 975 19.56 -21.39 -30.75
CA ALA A 975 19.10 -20.14 -31.36
C ALA A 975 20.24 -19.16 -31.61
N THR A 976 20.01 -18.25 -32.55
CA THR A 976 20.95 -17.20 -32.96
C THR A 976 20.41 -15.81 -32.63
N ALA A 977 21.29 -14.96 -32.11
CA ALA A 977 21.05 -13.55 -31.84
C ALA A 977 22.28 -12.71 -32.21
N SER A 978 22.14 -11.40 -32.15
CA SER A 978 23.25 -10.44 -32.22
C SER A 978 23.38 -9.71 -30.89
N VAL A 979 24.55 -9.76 -30.26
CA VAL A 979 24.86 -8.81 -29.17
C VAL A 979 25.24 -7.48 -29.81
N GLN A 980 24.55 -6.42 -29.42
CA GLN A 980 24.65 -5.09 -30.03
C GLN A 980 25.09 -4.04 -29.01
N ALA A 981 25.86 -3.06 -29.47
CA ALA A 981 26.23 -1.90 -28.66
C ALA A 981 26.35 -0.63 -29.51
N VAL A 982 25.86 0.48 -28.96
CA VAL A 982 26.01 1.82 -29.54
C VAL A 982 26.22 2.84 -28.41
N THR A 983 27.09 3.82 -28.66
CA THR A 983 27.42 4.91 -27.74
C THR A 983 27.27 6.25 -28.44
N PHE A 984 26.62 7.20 -27.78
CA PHE A 984 26.39 8.56 -28.26
C PHE A 984 27.25 9.53 -27.47
N ALA A 985 27.77 10.58 -28.13
CA ALA A 985 28.54 11.66 -27.52
C ALA A 985 27.92 13.04 -27.81
N GLY A 986 26.61 13.07 -28.10
CA GLY A 986 25.89 14.21 -28.66
C GLY A 986 25.40 13.94 -30.09
N ASP A 987 24.95 15.00 -30.77
CA ASP A 987 24.55 14.91 -32.18
C ASP A 987 25.79 14.84 -33.10
N ALA A 988 25.80 13.83 -33.98
CA ALA A 988 26.83 13.66 -35.01
C ALA A 988 26.63 14.57 -36.24
N GLY A 989 25.47 15.25 -36.36
CA GLY A 989 25.16 16.14 -37.49
C GLY A 989 24.94 15.41 -38.83
N ASN A 990 24.84 14.08 -38.79
CA ASN A 990 24.68 13.19 -39.95
C ASN A 990 23.21 12.76 -40.20
N LEU A 991 22.29 13.23 -39.36
CA LEU A 991 20.84 13.04 -39.48
C LEU A 991 20.13 14.38 -39.27
N THR A 992 19.15 14.68 -40.10
CA THR A 992 18.32 15.89 -40.01
C THR A 992 16.85 15.52 -40.09
N VAL A 993 16.00 16.33 -39.43
CA VAL A 993 14.54 16.22 -39.43
C VAL A 993 13.97 17.43 -40.18
N ASN A 994 13.04 17.20 -41.12
CA ASN A 994 12.37 18.27 -41.85
C ASN A 994 10.86 17.99 -42.02
N PRO A 995 9.95 18.86 -41.56
CA PRO A 995 10.19 20.10 -40.82
C PRO A 995 10.67 19.84 -39.39
N ASN A 996 11.52 20.72 -38.85
CA ASN A 996 11.86 20.77 -37.43
C ASN A 996 11.91 22.23 -36.98
N PRO A 997 11.03 22.68 -36.05
CA PRO A 997 10.00 21.89 -35.37
C PRO A 997 8.88 21.43 -36.32
N ILE A 998 8.24 20.32 -35.97
CA ILE A 998 7.06 19.79 -36.65
C ILE A 998 5.85 20.64 -36.23
N VAL A 999 5.04 21.09 -37.19
CA VAL A 999 3.86 21.93 -36.94
C VAL A 999 2.64 21.28 -37.56
N ALA A 1000 1.71 20.83 -36.71
CA ALA A 1000 0.40 20.35 -37.11
C ALA A 1000 -0.62 20.54 -35.97
N PRO A 1001 -1.91 20.80 -36.26
CA PRO A 1001 -2.93 20.96 -35.22
C PRO A 1001 -3.06 19.76 -34.28
N ASN A 1002 -3.47 20.03 -33.04
CA ASN A 1002 -3.65 19.00 -32.04
C ASN A 1002 -4.72 17.97 -32.46
N GLY A 1003 -4.34 16.70 -32.51
CA GLY A 1003 -5.15 15.56 -32.95
C GLY A 1003 -4.96 15.18 -34.43
N THR A 1004 -4.15 15.90 -35.21
CA THR A 1004 -3.97 15.57 -36.64
C THR A 1004 -2.73 14.72 -36.89
N ALA A 1005 -2.86 13.74 -37.78
CA ALA A 1005 -1.73 13.01 -38.34
C ALA A 1005 -0.86 13.96 -39.18
N THR A 1006 0.45 13.79 -39.10
CA THR A 1006 1.46 14.56 -39.82
C THR A 1006 2.73 13.73 -39.96
N SER A 1007 3.67 14.18 -40.78
CA SER A 1007 4.91 13.47 -41.05
C SER A 1007 6.10 14.41 -41.08
N ALA A 1008 7.29 13.84 -40.87
CA ALA A 1008 8.55 14.53 -41.08
C ALA A 1008 9.54 13.61 -41.80
N THR A 1009 10.30 14.17 -42.73
CA THR A 1009 11.37 13.47 -43.44
C THR A 1009 12.64 13.49 -42.60
N LEU A 1010 13.14 12.31 -42.28
CA LEU A 1010 14.48 12.04 -41.80
C LEU A 1010 15.41 11.97 -43.01
N ASN A 1011 16.50 12.76 -43.02
CA ASN A 1011 17.49 12.75 -44.08
C ASN A 1011 18.88 12.55 -43.48
N TRP A 1012 19.63 11.55 -43.95
CA TRP A 1012 21.00 11.27 -43.51
C TRP A 1012 21.98 11.35 -44.67
N THR A 1013 23.24 11.68 -44.36
CA THR A 1013 24.33 11.85 -45.32
C THR A 1013 25.67 11.45 -44.72
N GLY A 1014 26.62 11.06 -45.57
CA GLY A 1014 28.01 10.84 -45.18
C GLY A 1014 28.27 9.61 -44.31
N LEU A 1015 27.34 8.64 -44.28
CA LEU A 1015 27.53 7.37 -43.58
C LEU A 1015 28.41 6.41 -44.41
N ALA A 1016 29.13 5.51 -43.75
CA ALA A 1016 29.78 4.37 -44.38
C ALA A 1016 28.81 3.18 -44.44
N ASP A 1017 29.15 2.11 -45.17
CA ASP A 1017 28.38 0.87 -45.12
C ASP A 1017 28.39 0.27 -43.70
N GLY A 1018 27.24 -0.22 -43.24
CA GLY A 1018 27.03 -0.76 -41.90
C GLY A 1018 25.73 -0.29 -41.26
N SER A 1019 25.53 -0.67 -40.00
CA SER A 1019 24.32 -0.38 -39.23
C SER A 1019 24.50 0.84 -38.33
N TYR A 1020 23.43 1.63 -38.16
CA TYR A 1020 23.42 2.84 -37.34
C TYR A 1020 22.13 2.94 -36.51
N LEU A 1021 22.24 3.54 -35.32
CA LEU A 1021 21.11 3.87 -34.47
C LEU A 1021 21.12 5.36 -34.11
N SER A 1022 19.97 6.01 -34.21
CA SER A 1022 19.73 7.37 -33.71
C SER A 1022 18.61 7.36 -32.67
N ARG A 1023 18.71 8.27 -31.69
CA ARG A 1023 17.68 8.52 -30.69
C ARG A 1023 17.08 9.90 -30.94
N LEU A 1024 15.79 9.96 -31.23
CA LEU A 1024 15.06 11.21 -31.38
C LEU A 1024 14.26 11.48 -30.11
N SER A 1025 14.32 12.72 -29.61
CA SER A 1025 13.45 13.18 -28.51
C SER A 1025 12.51 14.27 -29.03
N LEU A 1026 11.21 14.03 -28.95
CA LEU A 1026 10.15 14.90 -29.46
C LEU A 1026 9.52 15.72 -28.33
N GLY A 1027 9.34 17.01 -28.60
CA GLY A 1027 8.70 17.96 -27.70
C GLY A 1027 9.49 18.22 -26.42
N SER A 1028 8.81 18.71 -25.39
CA SER A 1028 9.41 19.01 -24.08
C SER A 1028 9.24 17.87 -23.06
N ASN A 1029 8.46 16.84 -23.40
CA ASN A 1029 8.03 15.79 -22.49
C ASN A 1029 8.87 14.51 -22.55
N GLY A 1030 9.96 14.50 -23.31
CA GLY A 1030 10.86 13.34 -23.41
C GLY A 1030 10.24 12.14 -24.14
N ILE A 1031 9.35 12.36 -25.10
CA ILE A 1031 8.89 11.30 -26.01
C ILE A 1031 10.11 10.85 -26.81
N LYS A 1032 10.54 9.59 -26.66
CA LYS A 1032 11.68 9.05 -27.41
C LYS A 1032 11.21 8.08 -28.49
N THR A 1033 11.81 8.17 -29.67
CA THR A 1033 11.71 7.16 -30.73
C THR A 1033 13.10 6.84 -31.27
N TRP A 1034 13.29 5.59 -31.68
CA TRP A 1034 14.53 5.11 -32.26
C TRP A 1034 14.48 5.18 -33.79
N VAL A 1035 15.63 5.41 -34.43
CA VAL A 1035 15.78 5.29 -35.87
C VAL A 1035 16.93 4.37 -36.19
N ASN A 1036 16.63 3.20 -36.75
CA ASN A 1036 17.60 2.26 -37.28
C ASN A 1036 17.85 2.57 -38.76
N VAL A 1037 19.11 2.66 -39.18
CA VAL A 1037 19.49 2.80 -40.60
C VAL A 1037 20.52 1.76 -40.95
N GLN A 1038 20.21 0.93 -41.97
CA GLN A 1038 21.18 0.07 -42.63
C GLN A 1038 21.71 0.74 -43.89
N VAL A 1039 23.03 0.92 -43.97
CA VAL A 1039 23.71 1.43 -45.16
C VAL A 1039 24.42 0.29 -45.87
N GLY A 1040 24.22 0.18 -47.18
CA GLY A 1040 24.83 -0.88 -47.99
C GLY A 1040 24.33 -2.28 -47.61
N PRO A 1041 25.10 -3.34 -47.87
CA PRO A 1041 24.70 -4.72 -47.57
C PRO A 1041 24.66 -4.98 -46.05
N GLY A 1042 23.69 -5.78 -45.60
CA GLY A 1042 23.52 -6.14 -44.18
C GLY A 1042 24.68 -6.93 -43.55
N SER A 1043 25.65 -7.36 -44.35
CA SER A 1043 26.88 -8.04 -43.92
C SER A 1043 28.09 -7.10 -43.80
N ALA A 1044 27.90 -5.79 -43.93
CA ALA A 1044 28.97 -4.81 -43.78
C ALA A 1044 29.54 -4.82 -42.34
N PRO A 1045 30.85 -4.63 -42.15
CA PRO A 1045 31.47 -4.54 -40.83
C PRO A 1045 30.94 -3.33 -40.05
N ALA A 1046 31.11 -3.34 -38.72
CA ALA A 1046 30.72 -2.22 -37.87
C ALA A 1046 31.44 -0.92 -38.33
N PRO A 1047 30.73 0.21 -38.52
CA PRO A 1047 31.36 1.43 -39.03
C PRO A 1047 32.40 2.01 -38.06
N ALA A 1048 33.33 2.80 -38.60
CA ALA A 1048 34.34 3.48 -37.80
C ALA A 1048 33.70 4.35 -36.71
N GLY A 1049 34.18 4.21 -35.46
CA GLY A 1049 33.61 4.88 -34.28
C GLY A 1049 32.58 4.04 -33.51
N ALA A 1050 32.18 2.86 -34.00
CA ALA A 1050 31.31 1.96 -33.25
C ALA A 1050 32.01 1.36 -32.01
N PRO A 1051 31.29 1.08 -30.91
CA PRO A 1051 31.86 0.47 -29.71
C PRO A 1051 32.55 -0.85 -30.03
N GLN A 1052 33.77 -1.06 -29.54
CA GLN A 1052 34.47 -2.31 -29.81
C GLN A 1052 33.83 -3.46 -29.02
N LEU A 1053 33.41 -4.51 -29.74
CA LEU A 1053 32.90 -5.76 -29.20
C LEU A 1053 34.00 -6.82 -29.25
N GLY A 1054 34.28 -7.48 -28.13
CA GLY A 1054 35.21 -8.60 -28.07
C GLY A 1054 34.62 -9.76 -27.27
N LEU A 1055 34.90 -11.00 -27.67
CA LEU A 1055 34.54 -12.15 -26.84
C LEU A 1055 35.50 -12.24 -25.64
N ALA A 1056 34.94 -12.40 -24.44
CA ALA A 1056 35.67 -12.69 -23.22
C ALA A 1056 35.38 -14.12 -22.73
N GLN A 1057 36.22 -14.67 -21.86
CA GLN A 1057 36.04 -16.04 -21.34
C GLN A 1057 35.23 -16.09 -20.03
N ALA A 1058 35.49 -15.14 -19.12
CA ALA A 1058 34.79 -14.98 -17.86
C ALA A 1058 34.76 -13.49 -17.47
N VAL A 1059 33.75 -13.08 -16.70
CA VAL A 1059 33.75 -11.78 -16.03
C VAL A 1059 34.90 -11.75 -15.01
N PRO A 1060 35.72 -10.69 -14.93
CA PRO A 1060 36.78 -10.59 -13.92
C PRO A 1060 36.22 -10.68 -12.50
N ALA A 1061 36.89 -11.45 -11.64
CA ALA A 1061 36.65 -11.37 -10.20
C ALA A 1061 37.00 -9.94 -9.70
N ALA A 1062 36.15 -9.40 -8.83
CA ALA A 1062 36.25 -8.04 -8.29
C ALA A 1062 37.33 -7.89 -7.20
#